data_AF-A0AAT9FHV9-F1
#
_entry.id   AF-A0AAT9FHV9-F1
#
_cell.length_a   1.000
_cell.length_b   1.000
_cell.length_c   1.000
_cell.angle_alpha   90.00
_cell.angle_beta   90.00
_cell.angle_gamma   90.00
#
_symmetry.space_group_name_H-M   'P 1'
#
loop_
_entity.id
_entity.type
_entity.pdbx_description
1 polymer ?
#
loop_
_entity_poly.entity_id
_entity_poly.type
_entity_poly.pdbx_seq_one_letter_code
_entity_poly.pdbx_strand_id
1 'polypeptide(L)'
;MIRAFTLVLFIVCSSALSLSAKPAPRPNILYIYADDLGWGYIGANGQSKVKTPSLDSLAASGVNFTRGYGCTVCSPARSSQQTGFHQGHTWTDRNDPDASKAIRADDKTIGDVLSAAGYRTAYFGKWGYGASQDQNNPTINNTQTLPINHGYDVVMAELHHVRAHTFFQPTLWRSNTADSTPTTALVPNAIPNNTSLPEYPAYQSDPAYPSPAYCDDTYAMNALEFVRTEAQDTSKPFFCLLAFQIPHTPLGEITDLPKWFDEYSSVDTSGWTGNSKQFAAMVTRMDAHIGNILAALEDPNSDGDKSDSVLDNTLIVFASDNGGQSSGGAGDALNEFNGNGVLRGAKGSIYEGAIRVPMLMKWQGKLASNTVSSQIVDVTDMLPTFCELAGVPAPAGLDGVSLAPTLTGEGHQRTREFVIHEAGGNSSIIRGQYKLVSTSSSRALYDLDADPSESSNIAGADAALADELESLLIGERTKEADNFANTYHHWTGANGANTSDANNWSDYEYSNAGSTFLSDNGAPRVSWTATMKNTTSTDATATADASFETLSLHILGDTHQQTLDLSSHTLTGRNEIRISDHGRILLDNGTLDTLRWVDLEAGGTLTGAGNVTGTLYHAGQLNLTQSASISTPGMGPELIKNGGFENGNGTGDYSYTALDDWFTDGPSPDNDGAKKSSPKSGSYRGLVQGNATPSNLVQNTGALIALGDSFTFSFWHQGFSNWATGEQIEARVYYLSGTTPVDIFTNTVALTSGVWNQSSFTIPAINDTNAVGKEIHVSFTPTNGATGFASLDDVSLTKVTEPTTLPGTRKLSIAKSYHAYESASTDLSLGGNTTAGTDYSQLLVSGSATVDGSLTLTLDDGYAPSVGDTFTILTAGTVQGRFKHADDIITVGNHHFKILYNPQSIVLKAIAVTTKGTPHSWLDGHELDNDYEVNDLDDIDNDGMPTWQEFIAGTDPTASNSIVRVEVSLNPDTGKYELSWELKPDRLYYVESSNTLTSFSPLAGPITGDTLAHVFTIPDTGEPSRFYRVRVARR
;
A
#
# COMPACT_ATOMS: atom_id res chain seq x y z
N MET A 1 -22.34 -45.03 -40.68
CA MET A 1 -22.92 -44.05 -39.71
C MET A 1 -21.95 -43.83 -38.56
N ILE A 2 -20.72 -43.40 -38.86
CA ILE A 2 -19.64 -43.15 -37.90
C ILE A 2 -18.92 -41.90 -38.42
N ARG A 3 -19.58 -40.73 -38.40
CA ARG A 3 -18.96 -39.41 -38.69
C ARG A 3 -19.71 -38.20 -38.09
N ALA A 4 -20.77 -38.41 -37.31
CA ALA A 4 -21.58 -37.31 -36.75
C ALA A 4 -21.43 -37.12 -35.23
N PHE A 5 -20.67 -37.97 -34.53
CA PHE A 5 -20.56 -37.93 -33.06
C PHE A 5 -19.29 -37.27 -32.52
N THR A 6 -18.39 -36.81 -33.38
CA THR A 6 -17.08 -36.25 -32.96
C THR A 6 -17.03 -34.72 -32.97
N LEU A 7 -18.06 -34.02 -33.47
CA LEU A 7 -18.06 -32.56 -33.60
C LEU A 7 -18.81 -31.82 -32.49
N VAL A 8 -19.56 -32.51 -31.62
CA VAL A 8 -20.33 -31.88 -30.53
C VAL A 8 -19.57 -31.90 -29.18
N LEU A 9 -18.50 -32.69 -29.07
CA LEU A 9 -17.68 -32.78 -27.85
C LEU A 9 -16.53 -31.75 -27.77
N PHE A 10 -16.34 -30.93 -28.82
CA PHE A 10 -15.27 -29.91 -28.87
C PHE A 10 -15.75 -28.46 -28.64
N ILE A 11 -17.05 -28.23 -28.39
CA ILE A 11 -17.61 -26.88 -28.20
C ILE A 11 -18.09 -26.64 -26.74
N VAL A 12 -18.08 -27.65 -25.86
CA VAL A 12 -18.60 -27.52 -24.49
C VAL A 12 -17.50 -27.39 -23.41
N CYS A 13 -16.21 -27.48 -23.74
CA CYS A 13 -15.10 -27.36 -22.79
C CYS A 13 -14.27 -26.06 -22.89
N SER A 14 -14.85 -24.94 -23.33
CA SER A 14 -14.15 -23.64 -23.34
C SER A 14 -15.04 -22.48 -22.89
N SER A 15 -15.88 -22.74 -21.88
CA SER A 15 -16.39 -21.68 -21.00
C SER A 15 -15.70 -21.82 -19.66
N ALA A 16 -14.38 -21.62 -19.66
CA ALA A 16 -13.78 -20.99 -18.50
C ALA A 16 -14.53 -19.66 -18.36
N LEU A 17 -15.32 -19.50 -17.30
CA LEU A 17 -15.72 -18.18 -16.87
C LEU A 17 -14.42 -17.43 -16.58
N SER A 18 -13.87 -16.75 -17.58
CA SER A 18 -13.07 -15.57 -17.31
C SER A 18 -14.01 -14.68 -16.51
N LEU A 19 -13.80 -14.60 -15.19
CA LEU A 19 -14.28 -13.46 -14.42
C LEU A 19 -13.71 -12.26 -15.16
N SER A 20 -14.53 -11.63 -16.00
CA SER A 20 -14.13 -10.40 -16.68
C SER A 20 -13.98 -9.39 -15.56
N ALA A 21 -12.73 -9.06 -15.23
CA ALA A 21 -12.42 -7.90 -14.43
C ALA A 21 -13.26 -6.74 -14.98
N LYS A 22 -13.87 -5.96 -14.08
CA LYS A 22 -14.68 -4.82 -14.47
C LYS A 22 -13.85 -3.95 -15.42
N PRO A 23 -14.36 -3.59 -16.61
CA PRO A 23 -13.61 -2.76 -17.54
C PRO A 23 -13.17 -1.46 -16.86
N ALA A 24 -11.92 -1.04 -17.10
CA ALA A 24 -11.40 0.20 -16.55
C ALA A 24 -12.30 1.39 -16.94
N PRO A 25 -12.46 2.41 -16.08
CA PRO A 25 -13.40 3.51 -16.31
C PRO A 25 -13.13 4.30 -17.60
N ARG A 26 -11.85 4.47 -17.96
CA ARG A 26 -11.37 5.15 -19.18
C ARG A 26 -12.05 6.50 -19.45
N PRO A 27 -12.06 7.45 -18.49
CA PRO A 27 -12.64 8.77 -18.70
C PRO A 27 -11.77 9.58 -19.66
N ASN A 28 -12.34 10.66 -20.21
CA ASN A 28 -11.54 11.76 -20.70
C ASN A 28 -10.76 12.39 -19.54
N ILE A 29 -9.60 12.96 -19.82
CA ILE A 29 -8.76 13.61 -18.81
C ILE A 29 -8.39 15.01 -19.28
N LEU A 30 -8.81 16.03 -18.53
CA LEU A 30 -8.38 17.41 -18.69
C LEU A 30 -7.45 17.77 -17.53
N TYR A 31 -6.16 17.92 -17.81
CA TYR A 31 -5.17 18.29 -16.80
C TYR A 31 -4.65 19.70 -17.09
N ILE A 32 -5.04 20.65 -16.24
CA ILE A 32 -4.63 22.04 -16.26
C ILE A 32 -3.50 22.24 -15.27
N TYR A 33 -2.41 22.88 -15.73
CA TYR A 33 -1.18 23.04 -14.96
C TYR A 33 -0.68 24.49 -15.04
N ALA A 34 -0.63 25.19 -13.91
CA ALA A 34 -0.16 26.57 -13.81
C ALA A 34 1.35 26.65 -13.51
N ASP A 35 1.95 27.82 -13.75
CA ASP A 35 3.37 28.08 -13.52
C ASP A 35 3.53 29.20 -12.47
N ASP A 36 4.17 28.91 -11.34
CA ASP A 36 4.37 29.85 -10.21
C ASP A 36 3.09 30.31 -9.48
N LEU A 37 2.02 29.51 -9.52
CA LEU A 37 0.82 29.80 -8.76
C LEU A 37 0.91 29.24 -7.33
N GLY A 38 1.30 30.10 -6.40
CA GLY A 38 1.28 29.85 -4.96
C GLY A 38 -0.07 29.39 -4.38
N TRP A 39 0.01 28.64 -3.27
CA TRP A 39 -1.11 27.96 -2.62
C TRP A 39 -2.30 28.88 -2.31
N GLY A 40 -2.03 30.12 -1.88
CA GLY A 40 -3.03 31.10 -1.44
C GLY A 40 -3.59 32.01 -2.53
N TYR A 41 -3.32 31.75 -3.81
CA TYR A 41 -3.80 32.61 -4.91
C TYR A 41 -5.16 32.22 -5.50
N ILE A 42 -5.77 31.13 -5.05
CA ILE A 42 -7.12 30.73 -5.49
C ILE A 42 -8.14 30.91 -4.37
N GLY A 43 -9.39 31.23 -4.73
CA GLY A 43 -10.47 31.48 -3.76
C GLY A 43 -10.72 30.28 -2.84
N ALA A 44 -10.64 29.06 -3.38
CA ALA A 44 -10.75 27.81 -2.62
C ALA A 44 -9.72 27.66 -1.48
N ASN A 45 -8.60 28.39 -1.54
CA ASN A 45 -7.54 28.40 -0.52
C ASN A 45 -7.48 29.74 0.25
N GLY A 46 -8.57 30.52 0.22
CA GLY A 46 -8.75 31.73 1.02
C GLY A 46 -8.41 33.04 0.32
N GLN A 47 -8.12 33.03 -0.99
CA GLN A 47 -7.93 34.26 -1.75
C GLN A 47 -9.24 35.05 -1.87
N SER A 48 -9.18 36.38 -1.68
CA SER A 48 -10.37 37.23 -1.78
C SER A 48 -10.19 38.44 -2.70
N LYS A 49 -8.98 38.68 -3.19
CA LYS A 49 -8.63 39.83 -4.04
C LYS A 49 -8.48 39.43 -5.50
N VAL A 50 -7.74 38.35 -5.76
CA VAL A 50 -7.58 37.79 -7.11
C VAL A 50 -8.81 36.94 -7.46
N LYS A 51 -9.39 37.16 -8.64
CA LYS A 51 -10.63 36.48 -9.08
C LYS A 51 -10.31 35.17 -9.79
N THR A 52 -10.86 34.07 -9.27
CA THR A 52 -10.76 32.72 -9.85
C THR A 52 -12.12 31.97 -9.83
N PRO A 53 -13.21 32.54 -10.37
CA PRO A 53 -14.54 31.95 -10.25
C PRO A 53 -14.67 30.53 -10.85
N SER A 54 -13.91 30.21 -11.89
CA SER A 54 -13.96 28.88 -12.53
C SER A 54 -13.27 27.83 -11.67
N LEU A 55 -12.12 28.15 -11.08
CA LEU A 55 -11.44 27.29 -10.10
C LEU A 55 -12.24 27.17 -8.80
N ASP A 56 -12.90 28.24 -8.35
CA ASP A 56 -13.76 28.21 -7.17
C ASP A 56 -14.97 27.29 -7.42
N SER A 57 -15.56 27.34 -8.62
CA SER A 57 -16.61 26.42 -9.06
C SER A 57 -16.10 24.97 -9.16
N LEU A 58 -14.88 24.76 -9.66
CA LEU A 58 -14.24 23.45 -9.72
C LEU A 58 -14.08 22.86 -8.32
N ALA A 59 -13.59 23.64 -7.35
CA ALA A 59 -13.46 23.23 -5.95
C ALA A 59 -14.83 22.96 -5.31
N ALA A 60 -15.82 23.83 -5.52
CA ALA A 60 -17.16 23.68 -4.97
C ALA A 60 -17.90 22.45 -5.53
N SER A 61 -17.59 22.03 -6.75
CA SER A 61 -18.19 20.85 -7.40
C SER A 61 -17.31 19.59 -7.35
N GLY A 62 -16.13 19.66 -6.74
CA GLY A 62 -15.17 18.57 -6.63
C GLY A 62 -14.47 18.51 -5.28
N VAL A 63 -13.19 18.17 -5.30
CA VAL A 63 -12.31 18.02 -4.14
C VAL A 63 -11.18 19.04 -4.20
N ASN A 64 -10.99 19.78 -3.11
CA ASN A 64 -9.79 20.58 -2.87
C ASN A 64 -8.80 19.80 -1.97
N PHE A 65 -7.65 19.45 -2.52
CA PHE A 65 -6.56 18.83 -1.77
C PHE A 65 -5.69 19.92 -1.13
N THR A 66 -5.94 20.15 0.15
CA THR A 66 -5.21 21.19 0.89
C THR A 66 -3.73 20.89 1.01
N ARG A 67 -3.32 19.61 0.93
CA ARG A 67 -1.93 19.10 0.94
C ARG A 67 -1.53 18.53 -0.42
N GLY A 68 -1.78 19.28 -1.49
CA GLY A 68 -1.22 19.02 -2.82
C GLY A 68 0.22 19.54 -2.93
N TYR A 69 1.13 18.73 -3.46
CA TYR A 69 2.55 19.07 -3.61
C TYR A 69 2.99 18.99 -5.07
N GLY A 70 3.75 20.00 -5.48
CA GLY A 70 4.50 20.06 -6.72
C GLY A 70 5.99 19.89 -6.42
N CYS A 71 6.81 20.70 -7.07
CA CYS A 71 8.25 20.71 -6.85
C CYS A 71 8.73 22.13 -6.49
N THR A 72 10.04 22.32 -6.41
CA THR A 72 10.64 23.59 -5.98
C THR A 72 10.87 24.56 -7.14
N VAL A 73 11.02 24.04 -8.37
CA VAL A 73 11.20 24.80 -9.63
C VAL A 73 10.65 24.02 -10.84
N CYS A 74 10.46 24.72 -11.96
CA CYS A 74 9.69 24.27 -13.13
C CYS A 74 10.16 22.96 -13.79
N SER A 75 11.46 22.79 -14.11
CA SER A 75 11.90 21.61 -14.87
C SER A 75 11.75 20.31 -14.05
N PRO A 76 12.27 20.21 -12.82
CA PRO A 76 12.01 19.03 -12.00
C PRO A 76 10.51 18.78 -11.79
N ALA A 77 9.71 19.83 -11.58
CA ALA A 77 8.25 19.71 -11.43
C ALA A 77 7.60 18.98 -12.62
N ARG A 78 7.92 19.43 -13.83
CA ARG A 78 7.34 18.89 -15.06
C ARG A 78 7.89 17.50 -15.37
N SER A 79 9.15 17.22 -15.06
CA SER A 79 9.70 15.86 -15.17
C SER A 79 9.01 14.90 -14.20
N SER A 80 8.86 15.29 -12.93
CA SER A 80 8.19 14.48 -11.91
C SER A 80 6.71 14.24 -12.22
N GLN A 81 6.02 15.29 -12.66
CA GLN A 81 4.65 15.21 -13.15
C GLN A 81 4.50 14.20 -14.30
N GLN A 82 5.38 14.23 -15.30
CA GLN A 82 5.26 13.37 -16.47
C GLN A 82 5.65 11.92 -16.18
N THR A 83 6.69 11.71 -15.36
CA THR A 83 7.34 10.39 -15.20
C THR A 83 6.94 9.64 -13.95
N GLY A 84 6.26 10.29 -12.99
CA GLY A 84 5.88 9.67 -11.73
C GLY A 84 7.04 9.43 -10.75
N PHE A 85 8.24 9.94 -11.06
CA PHE A 85 9.41 9.91 -10.19
C PHE A 85 9.61 11.26 -9.48
N HIS A 86 10.01 11.25 -8.21
CA HIS A 86 10.37 12.48 -7.52
C HIS A 86 11.75 12.98 -7.97
N GLN A 87 12.13 14.19 -7.56
CA GLN A 87 13.33 14.88 -8.02
C GLN A 87 14.62 14.05 -7.87
N GLY A 88 14.76 13.31 -6.77
CA GLY A 88 15.91 12.43 -6.51
C GLY A 88 16.03 11.19 -7.40
N HIS A 89 15.01 10.87 -8.20
CA HIS A 89 15.05 9.76 -9.16
C HIS A 89 15.01 10.25 -10.61
N THR A 90 14.64 11.51 -10.88
CA THR A 90 14.61 12.04 -12.25
C THR A 90 15.97 12.56 -12.72
N TRP A 91 16.30 12.40 -14.01
CA TRP A 91 17.48 13.05 -14.60
C TRP A 91 17.37 14.57 -14.67
N THR A 92 16.14 15.10 -14.80
CA THR A 92 15.83 16.52 -14.82
C THR A 92 15.84 17.11 -13.40
N ASP A 93 17.01 17.16 -12.80
CA ASP A 93 17.22 17.61 -11.40
C ASP A 93 17.24 19.14 -11.24
N ARG A 94 17.29 19.90 -12.34
CA ARG A 94 17.37 21.37 -12.34
C ARG A 94 16.84 21.99 -13.64
N ASN A 95 16.65 23.30 -13.62
CA ASN A 95 16.42 24.07 -14.83
C ASN A 95 17.72 24.17 -15.64
N ASP A 96 17.77 23.51 -16.80
CA ASP A 96 18.95 23.44 -17.65
C ASP A 96 18.70 24.13 -19.01
N PRO A 97 19.46 25.19 -19.35
CA PRO A 97 19.25 25.95 -20.59
C PRO A 97 19.69 25.19 -21.85
N ASP A 98 20.49 24.15 -21.71
CA ASP A 98 21.06 23.41 -22.85
C ASP A 98 20.28 22.12 -23.16
N ALA A 99 19.19 21.82 -22.43
CA ALA A 99 18.42 20.58 -22.55
C ALA A 99 19.26 19.29 -22.40
N SER A 100 20.36 19.38 -21.65
CA SER A 100 21.23 18.27 -21.25
C SER A 100 20.70 17.53 -20.02
N LYS A 101 19.95 18.22 -19.15
CA LYS A 101 19.17 17.67 -18.04
C LYS A 101 17.68 17.74 -18.35
N ALA A 102 17.20 16.78 -19.14
CA ALA A 102 15.84 16.73 -19.63
C ALA A 102 15.28 15.30 -19.61
N ILE A 103 13.96 15.16 -19.77
CA ILE A 103 13.29 13.86 -19.90
C ILE A 103 13.95 13.04 -21.01
N ARG A 104 14.34 11.82 -20.71
CA ARG A 104 15.08 10.92 -21.62
C ARG A 104 14.10 10.08 -22.42
N ALA A 105 14.55 9.51 -23.55
CA ALA A 105 13.72 8.64 -24.38
C ALA A 105 13.15 7.42 -23.62
N ASP A 106 13.87 6.93 -22.62
CA ASP A 106 13.44 5.78 -21.81
C ASP A 106 12.46 6.16 -20.68
N ASP A 107 12.40 7.45 -20.31
CA ASP A 107 11.49 7.94 -19.28
C ASP A 107 10.06 7.89 -19.81
N LYS A 108 9.28 6.90 -19.37
CA LYS A 108 7.87 6.76 -19.76
C LYS A 108 7.03 7.87 -19.18
N THR A 109 6.41 8.64 -20.06
CA THR A 109 5.58 9.79 -19.68
C THR A 109 4.09 9.46 -19.65
N ILE A 110 3.27 10.36 -19.10
CA ILE A 110 1.80 10.30 -19.17
C ILE A 110 1.33 10.16 -20.63
N GLY A 111 1.91 10.94 -21.55
CA GLY A 111 1.53 10.90 -22.96
C GLY A 111 1.80 9.53 -23.59
N ASP A 112 2.98 8.95 -23.34
CA ASP A 112 3.36 7.61 -23.83
C ASP A 112 2.34 6.56 -23.41
N VAL A 113 1.98 6.54 -22.12
CA VAL A 113 1.10 5.51 -21.57
C VAL A 113 -0.34 5.69 -22.05
N LEU A 114 -0.86 6.91 -22.06
CA LEU A 114 -2.25 7.15 -22.48
C LEU A 114 -2.42 6.96 -24.00
N SER A 115 -1.45 7.38 -24.81
CA SER A 115 -1.46 7.11 -26.25
C SER A 115 -1.44 5.61 -26.54
N ALA A 116 -0.57 4.84 -25.85
CA ALA A 116 -0.55 3.39 -25.96
C ALA A 116 -1.88 2.75 -25.49
N ALA A 117 -2.55 3.35 -24.52
CA ALA A 117 -3.88 2.94 -24.06
C ALA A 117 -5.01 3.33 -25.04
N GLY A 118 -4.73 4.02 -26.15
CA GLY A 118 -5.68 4.39 -27.19
C GLY A 118 -6.39 5.73 -26.97
N TYR A 119 -5.86 6.59 -26.10
CA TYR A 119 -6.34 7.96 -25.95
C TYR A 119 -5.86 8.83 -27.11
N ARG A 120 -6.66 9.83 -27.51
CA ARG A 120 -6.12 10.98 -28.25
C ARG A 120 -5.44 11.92 -27.27
N THR A 121 -4.17 12.22 -27.47
CA THR A 121 -3.37 12.99 -26.50
C THR A 121 -2.99 14.38 -27.01
N ALA A 122 -3.09 15.40 -26.18
CA ALA A 122 -2.71 16.76 -26.55
C ALA A 122 -1.91 17.48 -25.46
N TYR A 123 -0.94 18.29 -25.90
CA TYR A 123 -0.10 19.14 -25.07
C TYR A 123 -0.14 20.59 -25.56
N PHE A 124 -0.56 21.50 -24.69
CA PHE A 124 -0.63 22.92 -24.97
C PHE A 124 0.16 23.71 -23.92
N GLY A 125 1.10 24.55 -24.37
CA GLY A 125 1.81 25.49 -23.50
C GLY A 125 3.28 25.18 -23.21
N LYS A 126 3.75 25.49 -21.99
CA LYS A 126 5.18 25.37 -21.64
C LYS A 126 5.59 23.92 -21.50
N TRP A 127 6.63 23.48 -22.20
CA TRP A 127 7.26 22.16 -22.07
C TRP A 127 8.60 22.28 -21.34
N GLY A 128 9.58 22.92 -21.97
CA GLY A 128 10.86 23.30 -21.33
C GLY A 128 12.13 22.57 -21.78
N TYR A 129 12.03 21.47 -22.54
CA TYR A 129 13.16 20.53 -22.75
C TYR A 129 13.74 20.37 -24.16
N GLY A 130 13.16 20.96 -25.20
CA GLY A 130 13.38 20.50 -26.57
C GLY A 130 14.22 21.40 -27.48
N ALA A 131 14.26 22.70 -27.20
CA ALA A 131 14.75 23.70 -28.16
C ALA A 131 15.74 24.70 -27.55
N SER A 132 16.40 25.47 -28.40
CA SER A 132 17.31 26.54 -27.99
C SER A 132 16.57 27.77 -27.44
N GLN A 133 17.31 28.57 -26.67
CA GLN A 133 16.81 29.80 -26.07
C GLN A 133 16.62 30.98 -27.05
N ASP A 134 17.02 30.86 -28.31
CA ASP A 134 16.93 31.96 -29.29
C ASP A 134 15.46 32.34 -29.54
N GLN A 135 15.09 33.57 -29.20
CA GLN A 135 13.71 34.07 -29.33
C GLN A 135 13.28 34.30 -30.78
N ASN A 136 14.22 34.49 -31.71
CA ASN A 136 13.93 34.79 -33.10
C ASN A 136 14.03 33.55 -34.00
N ASN A 137 15.08 32.75 -33.79
CA ASN A 137 15.37 31.58 -34.61
C ASN A 137 15.67 30.34 -33.75
N PRO A 138 14.69 29.86 -32.96
CA PRO A 138 14.89 28.70 -32.12
C PRO A 138 15.12 27.44 -32.96
N THR A 139 15.97 26.55 -32.47
CA THR A 139 16.32 25.28 -33.10
C THR A 139 16.09 24.14 -32.13
N ILE A 140 15.77 22.95 -32.62
CA ILE A 140 15.68 21.76 -31.75
C ILE A 140 17.10 21.37 -31.31
N ASN A 141 17.31 21.29 -30.00
CA ASN A 141 18.60 20.90 -29.40
C ASN A 141 18.60 19.41 -29.01
N ASN A 142 17.44 18.89 -28.62
CA ASN A 142 17.30 17.52 -28.16
C ASN A 142 15.99 16.92 -28.65
N THR A 143 16.05 16.18 -29.76
CA THR A 143 14.86 15.59 -30.38
C THR A 143 14.20 14.53 -29.49
N GLN A 144 14.96 13.84 -28.64
CA GLN A 144 14.44 12.76 -27.80
C GLN A 144 13.40 13.26 -26.78
N THR A 145 13.53 14.51 -26.35
CA THR A 145 12.71 15.13 -25.30
C THR A 145 11.40 15.71 -25.82
N LEU A 146 11.16 15.71 -27.13
CA LEU A 146 10.02 16.43 -27.72
C LEU A 146 8.69 15.81 -27.29
N PRO A 147 7.62 16.59 -27.04
CA PRO A 147 6.32 16.04 -26.64
C PRO A 147 5.78 15.00 -27.61
N ILE A 148 5.95 15.19 -28.93
CA ILE A 148 5.51 14.22 -29.94
C ILE A 148 6.24 12.87 -29.85
N ASN A 149 7.44 12.84 -29.27
CA ASN A 149 8.18 11.60 -29.01
C ASN A 149 7.85 10.97 -27.65
N HIS A 150 7.00 11.64 -26.88
CA HIS A 150 6.48 11.22 -25.57
C HIS A 150 4.96 11.04 -25.62
N GLY A 151 4.47 10.49 -26.74
CA GLY A 151 3.08 10.09 -26.92
C GLY A 151 2.06 11.22 -26.95
N TYR A 152 2.45 12.46 -27.25
CA TYR A 152 1.49 13.55 -27.48
C TYR A 152 1.18 13.72 -28.96
N ASP A 153 -0.08 13.47 -29.33
CA ASP A 153 -0.53 13.52 -30.71
C ASP A 153 -0.63 14.94 -31.27
N VAL A 154 -1.15 15.87 -30.46
CA VAL A 154 -1.39 17.27 -30.85
C VAL A 154 -0.60 18.18 -29.92
N VAL A 155 0.29 18.98 -30.49
CA VAL A 155 1.20 19.84 -29.73
C VAL A 155 1.11 21.27 -30.25
N MET A 156 0.93 22.22 -29.35
CA MET A 156 1.23 23.65 -29.57
C MET A 156 1.90 24.19 -28.32
N ALA A 157 3.22 24.37 -28.37
CA ALA A 157 4.02 24.51 -27.16
C ALA A 157 5.23 25.43 -27.31
N GLU A 158 5.74 25.86 -26.16
CA GLU A 158 7.10 26.39 -26.04
C GLU A 158 8.04 25.32 -25.47
N LEU A 159 9.11 25.03 -26.20
CA LEU A 159 10.02 23.93 -25.89
C LEU A 159 11.23 24.35 -25.06
N HIS A 160 11.39 25.63 -24.72
CA HIS A 160 12.53 26.12 -23.92
C HIS A 160 12.06 27.06 -22.80
N HIS A 161 12.64 26.93 -21.61
CA HIS A 161 12.25 27.72 -20.43
C HIS A 161 12.32 29.24 -20.64
N VAL A 162 13.42 29.74 -21.22
CA VAL A 162 13.60 31.19 -21.44
C VAL A 162 12.59 31.74 -22.47
N ARG A 163 12.24 30.96 -23.51
CA ARG A 163 11.23 31.40 -24.49
C ARG A 163 9.84 31.38 -23.86
N ALA A 164 9.57 30.38 -23.02
CA ALA A 164 8.35 30.28 -22.24
C ALA A 164 8.26 31.29 -21.08
N HIS A 165 9.28 32.14 -20.88
CA HIS A 165 9.29 33.29 -19.96
C HIS A 165 9.00 34.60 -20.69
N THR A 166 8.37 34.54 -21.85
CA THR A 166 7.91 35.70 -22.63
C THR A 166 6.65 35.28 -23.37
N PHE A 167 5.65 36.14 -23.38
CA PHE A 167 4.28 35.78 -23.75
C PHE A 167 3.87 36.29 -25.13
N PHE A 168 4.78 36.96 -25.84
CA PHE A 168 4.63 37.35 -27.24
C PHE A 168 5.72 36.74 -28.13
N GLN A 169 5.80 35.41 -28.15
CA GLN A 169 6.70 34.72 -29.07
C GLN A 169 6.23 34.86 -30.53
N PRO A 170 7.11 35.16 -31.50
CA PRO A 170 6.72 35.28 -32.90
C PRO A 170 6.25 33.94 -33.49
N THR A 171 6.79 32.84 -32.98
CA THR A 171 6.50 31.48 -33.42
C THR A 171 6.36 30.53 -32.25
N LEU A 172 5.53 29.50 -32.43
CA LEU A 172 5.34 28.40 -31.49
C LEU A 172 5.68 27.07 -32.16
N TRP A 173 6.01 26.06 -31.36
CA TRP A 173 6.24 24.71 -31.87
C TRP A 173 4.92 23.96 -31.99
N ARG A 174 4.63 23.48 -33.20
CA ARG A 174 3.46 22.66 -33.52
C ARG A 174 3.90 21.29 -33.99
N SER A 175 3.18 20.26 -33.53
CA SER A 175 3.24 18.92 -34.09
C SER A 175 1.84 18.31 -34.10
N ASN A 176 1.50 17.54 -35.14
CA ASN A 176 0.26 16.76 -35.16
C ASN A 176 0.50 15.40 -35.83
N THR A 177 0.19 14.30 -35.15
CA THR A 177 0.33 12.93 -35.69
C THR A 177 -0.64 12.64 -36.85
N ALA A 178 -1.69 13.44 -37.00
CA ALA A 178 -2.60 13.37 -38.14
C ALA A 178 -2.08 14.09 -39.40
N ASP A 179 -0.99 14.87 -39.30
CA ASP A 179 -0.38 15.49 -40.47
C ASP A 179 0.24 14.41 -41.39
N SER A 180 0.31 14.68 -42.70
CA SER A 180 0.84 13.70 -43.67
C SER A 180 2.32 13.34 -43.47
N THR A 181 3.07 14.21 -42.77
CA THR A 181 4.45 13.96 -42.34
C THR A 181 4.62 14.58 -40.95
N PRO A 182 4.27 13.83 -39.88
CA PRO A 182 4.33 14.34 -38.52
C PRO A 182 5.75 14.78 -38.18
N THR A 183 5.91 16.08 -37.96
CA THR A 183 7.18 16.70 -37.58
C THR A 183 6.90 17.83 -36.60
N THR A 184 7.90 18.16 -35.79
CA THR A 184 7.85 19.34 -34.93
C THR A 184 8.35 20.54 -35.72
N ALA A 185 7.48 21.52 -35.95
CA ALA A 185 7.75 22.67 -36.80
C ALA A 185 7.38 23.98 -36.11
N LEU A 186 8.07 25.06 -36.47
CA LEU A 186 7.69 26.41 -36.07
C LEU A 186 6.53 26.91 -36.91
N VAL A 187 5.50 27.41 -36.26
CA VAL A 187 4.37 28.09 -36.89
C VAL A 187 4.22 29.49 -36.31
N PRO A 188 3.69 30.47 -37.07
CA PRO A 188 3.38 31.79 -36.52
C PRO A 188 2.47 31.69 -35.29
N ASN A 189 2.78 32.45 -34.24
CA ASN A 189 1.93 32.52 -33.06
C ASN A 189 0.67 33.36 -33.36
N ALA A 190 -0.43 32.68 -33.62
CA ALA A 190 -1.72 33.28 -33.90
C ALA A 190 -2.84 32.43 -33.29
N ILE A 191 -3.90 33.11 -32.85
CA ILE A 191 -5.14 32.46 -32.44
C ILE A 191 -5.77 31.79 -33.68
N PRO A 192 -6.34 30.58 -33.54
CA PRO A 192 -7.05 29.92 -34.64
C PRO A 192 -8.13 30.81 -35.26
N ASN A 193 -8.21 30.85 -36.59
CA ASN A 193 -9.18 31.65 -37.31
C ASN A 193 -10.56 30.97 -37.30
N ASN A 194 -11.23 31.04 -36.16
CA ASN A 194 -12.52 30.41 -35.93
C ASN A 194 -13.47 31.36 -35.17
N THR A 195 -14.54 31.78 -35.84
CA THR A 195 -15.52 32.73 -35.32
C THR A 195 -16.40 32.19 -34.19
N SER A 196 -16.35 30.89 -33.89
CA SER A 196 -17.05 30.28 -32.75
C SER A 196 -16.23 30.27 -31.46
N LEU A 197 -15.00 30.78 -31.49
CA LEU A 197 -14.19 30.95 -30.29
C LEU A 197 -14.74 32.10 -29.44
N PRO A 198 -14.72 31.97 -28.10
CA PRO A 198 -15.17 33.03 -27.21
C PRO A 198 -14.27 34.26 -27.32
N GLU A 199 -14.85 35.45 -27.27
CA GLU A 199 -14.08 36.71 -27.24
C GLU A 199 -13.47 36.96 -25.86
N TYR A 200 -14.15 36.62 -24.77
CA TYR A 200 -13.56 36.74 -23.43
C TYR A 200 -12.73 35.47 -23.11
N PRO A 201 -11.51 35.59 -22.57
CA PRO A 201 -10.84 36.82 -22.11
C PRO A 201 -9.84 37.43 -23.11
N ALA A 202 -9.67 36.83 -24.30
CA ALA A 202 -8.63 37.23 -25.26
C ALA A 202 -8.90 38.60 -25.90
N TYR A 203 -10.14 38.82 -26.31
CA TYR A 203 -10.64 39.91 -27.16
C TYR A 203 -9.89 39.98 -28.49
N GLN A 204 -9.70 38.81 -29.11
CA GLN A 204 -8.95 38.62 -30.34
C GLN A 204 -9.51 39.39 -31.55
N SER A 205 -10.80 39.75 -31.53
CA SER A 205 -11.40 40.59 -32.57
C SER A 205 -11.14 42.09 -32.39
N ASP A 206 -10.62 42.51 -31.23
CA ASP A 206 -10.31 43.91 -30.95
C ASP A 206 -9.16 44.37 -31.88
N PRO A 207 -9.29 45.50 -32.60
CA PRO A 207 -8.22 46.01 -33.46
C PRO A 207 -6.91 46.32 -32.74
N ALA A 208 -6.95 46.48 -31.41
CA ALA A 208 -5.77 46.70 -30.58
C ALA A 208 -5.10 45.38 -30.12
N TYR A 209 -5.70 44.22 -30.40
CA TYR A 209 -5.10 42.93 -30.04
C TYR A 209 -3.77 42.73 -30.81
N PRO A 210 -2.67 42.39 -30.12
CA PRO A 210 -1.35 42.36 -30.72
C PRO A 210 -1.13 41.19 -31.69
N SER A 211 -0.15 41.37 -32.59
CA SER A 211 0.44 40.32 -33.41
C SER A 211 1.96 40.35 -33.25
N PRO A 212 2.63 39.27 -32.79
CA PRO A 212 2.08 37.94 -32.47
C PRO A 212 1.06 37.95 -31.31
N ALA A 213 0.23 36.91 -31.26
CA ALA A 213 -0.78 36.76 -30.21
C ALA A 213 -0.15 36.47 -28.84
N TYR A 214 -0.90 36.71 -27.75
CA TYR A 214 -0.49 36.27 -26.41
C TYR A 214 -0.43 34.74 -26.37
N CYS A 215 0.71 34.17 -25.95
CA CYS A 215 0.96 32.73 -26.03
C CYS A 215 -0.11 31.89 -25.33
N ASP A 216 -0.51 32.26 -24.10
CA ASP A 216 -1.54 31.52 -23.36
C ASP A 216 -2.95 31.65 -23.95
N ASP A 217 -3.25 32.72 -24.69
CA ASP A 217 -4.50 32.79 -25.46
C ASP A 217 -4.46 31.79 -26.62
N THR A 218 -3.32 31.68 -27.31
CA THR A 218 -3.13 30.68 -28.37
C THR A 218 -3.23 29.26 -27.81
N TYR A 219 -2.59 28.94 -26.68
CA TYR A 219 -2.65 27.62 -26.07
C TYR A 219 -4.06 27.24 -25.63
N ALA A 220 -4.74 28.14 -24.90
CA ALA A 220 -6.09 27.89 -24.40
C ALA A 220 -7.10 27.71 -25.54
N MET A 221 -7.02 28.51 -26.60
CA MET A 221 -7.93 28.38 -27.75
C MET A 221 -7.68 27.09 -28.55
N ASN A 222 -6.42 26.66 -28.71
CA ASN A 222 -6.13 25.37 -29.32
C ASN A 222 -6.61 24.19 -28.43
N ALA A 223 -6.47 24.30 -27.11
CA ALA A 223 -6.99 23.32 -26.16
C ALA A 223 -8.53 23.24 -26.21
N LEU A 224 -9.20 24.40 -26.30
CA LEU A 224 -10.65 24.49 -26.48
C LEU A 224 -11.11 23.80 -27.77
N GLU A 225 -10.46 24.08 -28.90
CA GLU A 225 -10.78 23.44 -30.17
C GLU A 225 -10.53 21.92 -30.15
N PHE A 226 -9.44 21.50 -29.52
CA PHE A 226 -9.17 20.08 -29.32
C PHE A 226 -10.28 19.39 -28.53
N VAL A 227 -10.66 19.95 -27.37
CA VAL A 227 -11.75 19.40 -26.55
C VAL A 227 -13.06 19.35 -27.32
N ARG A 228 -13.43 20.44 -28.02
CA ARG A 228 -14.65 20.47 -28.84
C ARG A 228 -14.63 19.41 -29.92
N THR A 229 -13.48 19.19 -30.57
CA THR A 229 -13.34 18.21 -31.66
C THR A 229 -13.43 16.79 -31.15
N GLU A 230 -12.63 16.44 -30.14
CA GLU A 230 -12.54 15.07 -29.64
C GLU A 230 -13.80 14.65 -28.85
N ALA A 231 -14.50 15.60 -28.22
CA ALA A 231 -15.77 15.33 -27.56
C ALA A 231 -16.89 14.90 -28.53
N GLN A 232 -16.75 15.16 -29.85
CA GLN A 232 -17.71 14.69 -30.85
C GLN A 232 -17.60 13.18 -31.14
N ASP A 233 -16.48 12.54 -30.78
CA ASP A 233 -16.26 11.10 -30.95
C ASP A 233 -16.07 10.40 -29.60
N THR A 234 -17.18 9.99 -28.99
CA THR A 234 -17.16 9.28 -27.71
C THR A 234 -16.67 7.84 -27.81
N SER A 235 -16.23 7.36 -28.99
CA SER A 235 -15.68 6.00 -29.15
C SER A 235 -14.27 5.87 -28.59
N LYS A 236 -13.56 6.99 -28.38
CA LYS A 236 -12.22 7.04 -27.80
C LYS A 236 -12.15 8.16 -26.75
N PRO A 237 -11.50 7.91 -25.61
CA PRO A 237 -11.26 8.99 -24.66
C PRO A 237 -10.13 9.90 -25.16
N PHE A 238 -10.12 11.15 -24.69
CA PHE A 238 -9.02 12.07 -24.93
C PHE A 238 -8.30 12.45 -23.63
N PHE A 239 -7.04 12.86 -23.78
CA PHE A 239 -6.22 13.47 -22.74
C PHE A 239 -5.72 14.82 -23.23
N CYS A 240 -6.06 15.88 -22.51
CA CYS A 240 -5.61 17.24 -22.80
C CYS A 240 -4.81 17.77 -21.61
N LEU A 241 -3.52 18.02 -21.82
CA LEU A 241 -2.67 18.72 -20.88
C LEU A 241 -2.48 20.18 -21.31
N LEU A 242 -3.04 21.11 -20.53
CA LEU A 242 -2.88 22.55 -20.73
C LEU A 242 -1.95 23.12 -19.66
N ALA A 243 -0.69 23.32 -20.03
CA ALA A 243 0.36 23.81 -19.16
C ALA A 243 0.63 25.31 -19.41
N PHE A 244 -0.14 26.16 -18.73
CA PHE A 244 -0.02 27.60 -18.80
C PHE A 244 1.40 28.08 -18.46
N GLN A 245 1.81 29.21 -19.06
CA GLN A 245 3.03 29.94 -18.67
C GLN A 245 2.74 30.94 -17.55
N ILE A 246 1.50 31.41 -17.45
CA ILE A 246 1.06 32.34 -16.42
C ILE A 246 0.75 31.64 -15.08
N PRO A 247 0.95 32.33 -13.94
CA PRO A 247 1.37 33.74 -13.80
C PRO A 247 2.89 33.98 -13.63
N HIS A 248 3.78 33.17 -14.22
CA HIS A 248 5.23 33.39 -14.17
C HIS A 248 5.61 34.81 -14.65
N THR A 249 6.76 35.34 -14.20
CA THR A 249 7.31 36.61 -14.70
C THR A 249 7.78 36.52 -16.17
N PRO A 250 7.84 37.63 -16.95
CA PRO A 250 7.57 39.02 -16.61
C PRO A 250 6.08 39.39 -16.67
N LEU A 251 5.61 40.15 -15.68
CA LEU A 251 4.18 40.48 -15.57
C LEU A 251 3.71 41.58 -16.54
N GLY A 252 4.64 42.42 -17.01
CA GLY A 252 4.31 43.64 -17.74
C GLY A 252 3.60 43.44 -19.07
N GLU A 253 3.85 42.33 -19.76
CA GLU A 253 3.33 42.07 -21.11
C GLU A 253 1.79 41.98 -21.15
N ILE A 254 1.14 41.63 -20.04
CA ILE A 254 -0.32 41.60 -19.97
C ILE A 254 -0.95 42.96 -20.27
N THR A 255 -0.24 44.08 -20.03
CA THR A 255 -0.78 45.43 -20.24
C THR A 255 -0.93 45.82 -21.71
N ASP A 256 -0.29 45.08 -22.61
CA ASP A 256 -0.41 45.28 -24.05
C ASP A 256 -1.70 44.67 -24.62
N LEU A 257 -2.42 43.89 -23.81
CA LEU A 257 -3.68 43.28 -24.21
C LEU A 257 -4.85 44.24 -24.02
N PRO A 258 -5.84 44.25 -24.95
CA PRO A 258 -7.06 45.02 -24.78
C PRO A 258 -7.78 44.55 -23.52
N LYS A 259 -8.35 45.52 -22.78
CA LYS A 259 -9.20 45.26 -21.59
C LYS A 259 -8.55 44.39 -20.52
N TRP A 260 -7.21 44.36 -20.47
CA TRP A 260 -6.45 43.46 -19.60
C TRP A 260 -6.82 43.56 -18.11
N PHE A 261 -7.42 44.67 -17.66
CA PHE A 261 -7.81 44.89 -16.27
C PHE A 261 -9.30 45.25 -16.05
N ASP A 262 -10.15 45.11 -17.07
CA ASP A 262 -11.55 45.56 -17.00
C ASP A 262 -12.35 44.79 -15.93
N GLU A 263 -11.97 43.54 -15.66
CA GLU A 263 -12.55 42.71 -14.59
C GLU A 263 -12.44 43.37 -13.21
N TYR A 264 -11.46 44.24 -12.98
CA TYR A 264 -11.25 44.92 -11.71
C TYR A 264 -11.77 46.37 -11.70
N SER A 265 -12.50 46.80 -12.74
CA SER A 265 -13.05 48.16 -12.84
C SER A 265 -13.98 48.57 -11.70
N SER A 266 -14.64 47.60 -11.06
CA SER A 266 -15.53 47.80 -9.91
C SER A 266 -14.86 47.55 -8.55
N VAL A 267 -13.58 47.15 -8.53
CA VAL A 267 -12.80 46.86 -7.33
C VAL A 267 -11.93 48.06 -6.98
N ASP A 268 -11.88 48.45 -5.69
CA ASP A 268 -10.90 49.44 -5.24
C ASP A 268 -9.48 48.82 -5.25
N THR A 269 -8.75 49.10 -6.33
CA THR A 269 -7.36 48.67 -6.53
C THR A 269 -6.37 49.81 -6.32
N SER A 270 -6.76 50.89 -5.62
CA SER A 270 -5.89 52.04 -5.37
C SER A 270 -4.67 51.68 -4.51
N GLY A 271 -4.81 50.69 -3.63
CA GLY A 271 -3.73 50.15 -2.81
C GLY A 271 -2.86 49.09 -3.48
N TRP A 272 -3.15 48.70 -4.73
CA TRP A 272 -2.42 47.65 -5.41
C TRP A 272 -1.23 48.20 -6.20
N THR A 273 -0.08 47.54 -6.12
CA THR A 273 1.05 47.88 -6.99
C THR A 273 0.71 47.58 -8.46
N GLY A 274 1.46 48.19 -9.40
CA GLY A 274 1.31 47.87 -10.82
C GLY A 274 1.54 46.38 -11.11
N ASN A 275 2.55 45.79 -10.49
CA ASN A 275 2.85 44.36 -10.60
C ASN A 275 1.72 43.49 -10.03
N SER A 276 1.14 43.87 -8.89
CA SER A 276 -0.01 43.17 -8.29
C SER A 276 -1.23 43.18 -9.23
N LYS A 277 -1.51 44.31 -9.90
CA LYS A 277 -2.58 44.40 -10.91
C LYS A 277 -2.31 43.49 -12.11
N GLN A 278 -1.09 43.50 -12.61
CA GLN A 278 -0.68 42.65 -13.74
C GLN A 278 -0.80 41.15 -13.39
N PHE A 279 -0.29 40.75 -12.23
CA PHE A 279 -0.42 39.38 -11.74
C PHE A 279 -1.89 38.95 -11.61
N ALA A 280 -2.73 39.78 -10.98
CA ALA A 280 -4.14 39.50 -10.82
C ALA A 280 -4.86 39.37 -12.18
N ALA A 281 -4.49 40.19 -13.16
CA ALA A 281 -5.00 40.07 -14.54
C ALA A 281 -4.62 38.74 -15.19
N MET A 282 -3.36 38.31 -15.05
CA MET A 282 -2.89 37.03 -15.59
C MET A 282 -3.65 35.84 -15.00
N VAL A 283 -3.79 35.78 -13.67
CA VAL A 283 -4.52 34.70 -13.00
C VAL A 283 -6.01 34.69 -13.38
N THR A 284 -6.66 35.86 -13.45
CA THR A 284 -8.08 35.94 -13.86
C THR A 284 -8.28 35.59 -15.33
N ARG A 285 -7.33 35.92 -16.21
CA ARG A 285 -7.35 35.50 -17.63
C ARG A 285 -7.20 33.99 -17.77
N MET A 286 -6.29 33.38 -17.01
CA MET A 286 -6.15 31.92 -16.94
C MET A 286 -7.46 31.26 -16.50
N ASP A 287 -8.05 31.73 -15.41
CA ASP A 287 -9.32 31.21 -14.89
C ASP A 287 -10.46 31.31 -15.91
N ALA A 288 -10.56 32.43 -16.64
CA ALA A 288 -11.55 32.62 -17.68
C ALA A 288 -11.40 31.62 -18.84
N HIS A 289 -10.17 31.35 -19.29
CA HIS A 289 -9.90 30.30 -20.28
C HIS A 289 -10.28 28.92 -19.78
N ILE A 290 -10.01 28.61 -18.51
CA ILE A 290 -10.45 27.36 -17.88
C ILE A 290 -11.98 27.28 -17.94
N GLY A 291 -12.69 28.35 -17.58
CA GLY A 291 -14.16 28.43 -17.68
C GLY A 291 -14.69 28.12 -19.08
N ASN A 292 -14.05 28.65 -20.12
CA ASN A 292 -14.41 28.37 -21.52
C ASN A 292 -14.24 26.89 -21.89
N ILE A 293 -13.15 26.24 -21.44
CA ILE A 293 -12.90 24.82 -21.71
C ILE A 293 -13.89 23.95 -20.93
N LEU A 294 -14.19 24.29 -19.67
CA LEU A 294 -15.20 23.59 -18.89
C LEU A 294 -16.59 23.70 -19.53
N ALA A 295 -16.93 24.87 -20.10
CA ALA A 295 -18.16 25.03 -20.86
C ALA A 295 -18.18 24.16 -22.13
N ALA A 296 -17.03 23.99 -22.80
CA ALA A 296 -16.94 23.10 -23.96
C ALA A 296 -16.99 21.60 -23.62
N LEU A 297 -16.68 21.19 -22.40
CA LEU A 297 -16.97 19.81 -21.97
C LEU A 297 -18.47 19.58 -21.79
N GLU A 298 -19.20 20.63 -21.41
CA GLU A 298 -20.64 20.59 -21.14
C GLU A 298 -21.51 20.77 -22.38
N ASP A 299 -21.04 21.56 -23.35
CA ASP A 299 -21.68 21.82 -24.65
C ASP A 299 -20.58 21.92 -25.74
N PRO A 300 -20.07 20.77 -26.22
CA PRO A 300 -18.93 20.74 -27.14
C PRO A 300 -19.20 21.36 -28.50
N ASN A 301 -20.42 21.27 -29.01
CA ASN A 301 -20.78 21.86 -30.30
C ASN A 301 -21.24 23.34 -30.19
N SER A 302 -21.50 23.80 -28.96
CA SER A 302 -21.91 25.17 -28.61
C SER A 302 -23.23 25.60 -29.23
N ASP A 303 -24.21 24.69 -29.33
CA ASP A 303 -25.56 24.95 -29.82
C ASP A 303 -26.61 25.18 -28.71
N GLY A 304 -26.22 25.04 -27.45
CA GLY A 304 -27.05 25.22 -26.27
C GLY A 304 -27.82 23.97 -25.83
N ASP A 305 -27.77 22.88 -26.59
CA ASP A 305 -28.11 21.53 -26.14
C ASP A 305 -26.89 20.92 -25.41
N LYS A 306 -27.15 20.22 -24.31
CA LYS A 306 -26.11 19.58 -23.49
C LYS A 306 -26.17 18.07 -23.57
N SER A 307 -26.96 17.54 -24.50
CA SER A 307 -27.16 16.11 -24.68
C SER A 307 -25.90 15.38 -25.16
N ASP A 308 -24.94 16.11 -25.74
CA ASP A 308 -23.60 15.66 -26.12
C ASP A 308 -22.50 16.03 -25.10
N SER A 309 -22.88 16.47 -23.89
CA SER A 309 -21.94 16.74 -22.79
C SER A 309 -21.09 15.50 -22.52
N VAL A 310 -19.78 15.73 -22.37
CA VAL A 310 -18.80 14.72 -21.94
C VAL A 310 -18.30 15.01 -20.51
N LEU A 311 -18.88 15.99 -19.83
CA LEU A 311 -18.41 16.47 -18.53
C LEU A 311 -18.48 15.41 -17.42
N ASP A 312 -19.49 14.54 -17.45
CA ASP A 312 -19.67 13.46 -16.47
C ASP A 312 -18.63 12.33 -16.63
N ASN A 313 -18.15 12.10 -17.85
CA ASN A 313 -17.10 11.17 -18.18
C ASN A 313 -15.71 11.84 -18.32
N THR A 314 -15.51 13.02 -17.72
CA THR A 314 -14.23 13.71 -17.73
C THR A 314 -13.69 13.91 -16.32
N LEU A 315 -12.47 13.42 -16.07
CA LEU A 315 -11.68 13.80 -14.91
C LEU A 315 -10.97 15.13 -15.20
N ILE A 316 -11.25 16.14 -14.39
CA ILE A 316 -10.59 17.45 -14.45
C ILE A 316 -9.62 17.55 -13.28
N VAL A 317 -8.36 17.85 -13.58
CA VAL A 317 -7.29 18.08 -12.60
C VAL A 317 -6.74 19.48 -12.79
N PHE A 318 -6.59 20.22 -11.70
CA PHE A 318 -5.87 21.49 -11.67
C PHE A 318 -4.75 21.42 -10.63
N ALA A 319 -3.53 21.80 -11.02
CA ALA A 319 -2.40 21.95 -10.11
C ALA A 319 -1.46 23.10 -10.56
N SER A 320 -0.55 23.51 -9.68
CA SER A 320 0.60 24.36 -10.04
C SER A 320 1.89 23.54 -10.01
N ASP A 321 2.90 23.95 -10.78
CA ASP A 321 4.20 23.29 -10.83
C ASP A 321 5.01 23.46 -9.53
N ASN A 322 4.99 24.66 -8.98
CA ASN A 322 5.62 25.05 -7.74
C ASN A 322 4.84 26.22 -7.10
N GLY A 323 5.27 26.59 -5.90
CA GLY A 323 4.73 27.71 -5.14
C GLY A 323 5.05 29.07 -5.75
N GLY A 324 4.51 30.13 -5.13
CA GLY A 324 4.57 31.49 -5.67
C GLY A 324 5.99 32.07 -5.72
N GLN A 325 6.28 32.87 -6.75
CA GLN A 325 7.58 33.53 -6.92
C GLN A 325 7.73 34.75 -6.00
N SER A 326 8.84 34.81 -5.24
CA SER A 326 9.16 35.95 -4.35
C SER A 326 10.08 37.00 -4.97
N SER A 327 10.59 36.76 -6.19
CA SER A 327 11.51 37.64 -6.90
C SER A 327 10.82 38.38 -8.06
N GLY A 328 11.43 39.49 -8.49
CA GLY A 328 10.86 40.35 -9.52
C GLY A 328 9.51 40.96 -9.11
N GLY A 329 8.71 41.38 -10.10
CA GLY A 329 7.40 41.97 -9.84
C GLY A 329 6.40 41.01 -9.17
N ALA A 330 6.56 39.70 -9.33
CA ALA A 330 5.71 38.70 -8.68
C ALA A 330 5.83 38.71 -7.14
N GLY A 331 6.96 39.15 -6.59
CA GLY A 331 7.14 39.29 -5.14
C GLY A 331 6.20 40.33 -4.52
N ASP A 332 5.84 41.39 -5.25
CA ASP A 332 4.86 42.38 -4.77
C ASP A 332 3.48 41.73 -4.61
N ALA A 333 3.03 41.01 -5.65
CA ALA A 333 1.77 40.28 -5.64
C ALA A 333 1.74 39.20 -4.54
N LEU A 334 2.85 38.50 -4.34
CA LEU A 334 2.98 37.46 -3.30
C LEU A 334 2.69 38.01 -1.91
N ASN A 335 3.29 39.16 -1.59
CA ASN A 335 3.12 39.81 -0.30
C ASN A 335 1.74 40.47 -0.17
N GLU A 336 1.28 41.17 -1.22
CA GLU A 336 0.05 41.97 -1.17
C GLU A 336 -1.23 41.11 -1.14
N PHE A 337 -1.18 39.94 -1.78
CA PHE A 337 -2.29 39.01 -1.88
C PHE A 337 -2.16 37.78 -0.99
N ASN A 338 -1.10 37.70 -0.17
CA ASN A 338 -0.83 36.53 0.67
C ASN A 338 -0.76 35.22 -0.16
N GLY A 339 0.01 35.26 -1.25
CA GLY A 339 -0.07 34.27 -2.33
C GLY A 339 0.36 32.85 -1.99
N ASN A 340 1.12 32.65 -0.90
CA ASN A 340 1.40 31.30 -0.35
C ASN A 340 0.58 31.01 0.91
N GLY A 341 -0.39 31.87 1.26
CA GLY A 341 -1.15 31.74 2.50
C GLY A 341 -0.24 31.88 3.72
N VAL A 342 -0.49 31.06 4.74
CA VAL A 342 0.33 31.01 5.97
C VAL A 342 1.65 30.24 5.81
N LEU A 343 1.89 29.67 4.63
CA LEU A 343 3.00 28.75 4.38
C LEU A 343 4.31 29.51 4.20
N ARG A 344 5.39 28.97 4.76
CA ARG A 344 6.72 29.61 4.72
C ARG A 344 7.42 29.35 3.40
N GLY A 345 8.16 30.36 2.93
CA GLY A 345 8.98 30.25 1.73
C GLY A 345 8.21 30.52 0.44
N ALA A 346 8.93 30.36 -0.66
CA ALA A 346 8.51 30.69 -2.01
C ALA A 346 9.33 29.85 -3.01
N LYS A 347 8.97 29.91 -4.30
CA LYS A 347 9.68 29.21 -5.40
C LYS A 347 11.19 29.16 -5.20
N GLY A 348 11.77 27.96 -5.38
CA GLY A 348 13.19 27.69 -5.22
C GLY A 348 13.64 27.37 -3.80
N SER A 349 12.79 27.54 -2.78
CA SER A 349 13.07 27.07 -1.42
C SER A 349 12.46 25.69 -1.14
N ILE A 350 12.79 25.09 0.01
CA ILE A 350 12.32 23.75 0.42
C ILE A 350 11.11 23.78 1.38
N TYR A 351 10.69 24.96 1.78
CA TYR A 351 9.61 25.20 2.74
C TYR A 351 8.22 25.05 2.08
N GLU A 352 7.16 24.88 2.87
CA GLU A 352 5.80 24.55 2.40
C GLU A 352 5.30 25.51 1.31
N GLY A 353 5.56 26.81 1.43
CA GLY A 353 5.13 27.82 0.45
C GLY A 353 5.82 27.70 -0.92
N ALA A 354 6.83 26.85 -1.07
CA ALA A 354 7.49 26.57 -2.33
C ALA A 354 7.01 25.28 -3.00
N ILE A 355 6.64 24.27 -2.21
CA ILE A 355 6.34 22.92 -2.70
C ILE A 355 4.87 22.56 -2.60
N ARG A 356 4.13 23.15 -1.65
CA ARG A 356 2.70 22.94 -1.49
C ARG A 356 1.95 23.91 -2.40
N VAL A 357 1.11 23.35 -3.27
CA VAL A 357 0.48 24.04 -4.40
C VAL A 357 -1.04 23.90 -4.34
N PRO A 358 -1.81 24.79 -4.98
CA PRO A 358 -3.23 24.54 -5.17
C PRO A 358 -3.42 23.25 -5.97
N MET A 359 -4.32 22.37 -5.51
CA MET A 359 -4.64 21.13 -6.23
C MET A 359 -6.11 20.78 -6.11
N LEU A 360 -6.80 20.77 -7.24
CA LEU A 360 -8.24 20.52 -7.33
C LEU A 360 -8.51 19.35 -8.27
N MET A 361 -9.49 18.51 -7.94
CA MET A 361 -10.00 17.49 -8.85
C MET A 361 -11.52 17.49 -8.89
N LYS A 362 -12.08 17.31 -10.08
CA LYS A 362 -13.52 17.13 -10.30
C LYS A 362 -13.75 15.97 -11.24
N TRP A 363 -14.69 15.10 -10.86
CA TRP A 363 -15.24 14.09 -11.74
C TRP A 363 -16.70 13.90 -11.37
N GLN A 364 -17.58 14.43 -12.21
CA GLN A 364 -19.01 14.55 -11.90
C GLN A 364 -19.65 13.17 -11.72
N GLY A 365 -20.34 12.99 -10.59
CA GLY A 365 -20.96 11.71 -10.21
C GLY A 365 -19.99 10.66 -9.63
N LYS A 366 -18.68 10.94 -9.58
CA LYS A 366 -17.67 10.09 -8.93
C LYS A 366 -17.13 10.69 -7.65
N LEU A 367 -16.80 11.99 -7.68
CA LEU A 367 -16.32 12.72 -6.52
C LEU A 367 -17.47 13.44 -5.81
N ALA A 368 -17.43 13.42 -4.48
CA ALA A 368 -18.35 14.22 -3.67
C ALA A 368 -18.05 15.71 -3.85
N SER A 369 -19.08 16.49 -4.19
CA SER A 369 -18.96 17.95 -4.32
C SER A 369 -18.67 18.62 -2.98
N ASN A 370 -17.98 19.76 -3.04
CA ASN A 370 -17.63 20.60 -1.90
C ASN A 370 -16.83 19.86 -0.82
N THR A 371 -15.89 19.02 -1.27
CA THR A 371 -15.03 18.23 -0.38
C THR A 371 -13.67 18.91 -0.21
N VAL A 372 -13.20 18.98 1.03
CA VAL A 372 -11.83 19.41 1.36
C VAL A 372 -11.11 18.22 1.96
N SER A 373 -9.96 17.87 1.38
CA SER A 373 -9.14 16.73 1.82
C SER A 373 -7.77 17.19 2.30
N SER A 374 -7.30 16.60 3.41
CA SER A 374 -5.92 16.72 3.90
C SER A 374 -5.04 15.54 3.47
N GLN A 375 -5.56 14.64 2.62
CA GLN A 375 -4.76 13.61 1.99
C GLN A 375 -3.59 14.26 1.24
N ILE A 376 -2.39 13.73 1.48
CA ILE A 376 -1.18 14.14 0.75
C ILE A 376 -1.32 13.64 -0.68
N VAL A 377 -1.29 14.56 -1.63
CA VAL A 377 -1.23 14.26 -3.06
C VAL A 377 0.00 14.95 -3.64
N ASP A 378 0.75 14.24 -4.46
CA ASP A 378 1.94 14.75 -5.12
C ASP A 378 1.78 14.67 -6.64
N VAL A 379 2.45 15.56 -7.38
CA VAL A 379 2.43 15.53 -8.86
C VAL A 379 2.91 14.19 -9.44
N THR A 380 3.74 13.43 -8.70
CA THR A 380 4.16 12.07 -9.09
C THR A 380 3.00 11.06 -9.11
N ASP A 381 1.89 11.34 -8.43
CA ASP A 381 0.72 10.46 -8.38
C ASP A 381 -0.07 10.45 -9.70
N MET A 382 0.15 11.43 -10.59
CA MET A 382 -0.64 11.60 -11.82
C MET A 382 -0.43 10.45 -12.79
N LEU A 383 0.82 10.06 -13.08
CA LEU A 383 1.12 8.96 -13.99
C LEU A 383 0.46 7.64 -13.55
N PRO A 384 0.70 7.10 -12.33
CA PRO A 384 0.09 5.84 -11.93
C PRO A 384 -1.44 5.94 -11.84
N THR A 385 -2.00 7.09 -11.46
CA THR A 385 -3.45 7.31 -11.48
C THR A 385 -4.03 7.17 -12.89
N PHE A 386 -3.41 7.80 -13.88
CA PHE A 386 -3.89 7.74 -15.25
C PHE A 386 -3.69 6.37 -15.91
N CYS A 387 -2.60 5.66 -15.57
CA CYS A 387 -2.43 4.26 -15.95
C CYS A 387 -3.60 3.39 -15.48
N GLU A 388 -3.95 3.46 -14.19
CA GLU A 388 -5.02 2.66 -13.61
C GLU A 388 -6.39 3.01 -14.20
N LEU A 389 -6.70 4.30 -14.37
CA LEU A 389 -7.96 4.75 -15.00
C LEU A 389 -8.06 4.31 -16.47
N ALA A 390 -6.94 4.27 -17.18
CA ALA A 390 -6.88 3.80 -18.56
C ALA A 390 -6.91 2.27 -18.69
N GLY A 391 -6.70 1.53 -17.59
CA GLY A 391 -6.65 0.08 -17.56
C GLY A 391 -5.35 -0.50 -18.10
N VAL A 392 -4.23 0.21 -17.92
CA VAL A 392 -2.90 -0.24 -18.35
C VAL A 392 -1.94 -0.30 -17.17
N PRO A 393 -0.93 -1.19 -17.19
CA PRO A 393 0.05 -1.26 -16.11
C PRO A 393 0.86 0.02 -16.01
N ALA A 394 1.06 0.53 -14.79
CA ALA A 394 2.00 1.61 -14.55
C ALA A 394 3.44 1.10 -14.76
N PRO A 395 4.39 1.95 -15.21
CA PRO A 395 5.81 1.62 -15.16
C PRO A 395 6.24 1.11 -13.77
N ALA A 396 7.24 0.23 -13.72
CA ALA A 396 7.75 -0.29 -12.45
C ALA A 396 8.62 0.75 -11.74
N GLY A 397 8.55 0.75 -10.40
CA GLY A 397 9.44 1.53 -9.54
C GLY A 397 9.05 2.99 -9.34
N LEU A 398 7.88 3.44 -9.80
CA LEU A 398 7.44 4.82 -9.65
C LEU A 398 7.41 5.30 -8.19
N ASP A 399 7.59 6.60 -8.02
CA ASP A 399 7.49 7.23 -6.71
C ASP A 399 6.05 7.56 -6.30
N GLY A 400 5.21 7.82 -7.30
CA GLY A 400 3.78 8.08 -7.13
C GLY A 400 2.98 6.86 -6.72
N VAL A 401 1.81 7.10 -6.13
CA VAL A 401 0.75 6.09 -5.92
C VAL A 401 -0.50 6.52 -6.66
N SER A 402 -1.21 5.55 -7.25
CA SER A 402 -2.47 5.84 -7.93
C SER A 402 -3.54 6.32 -6.94
N LEU A 403 -4.25 7.37 -7.33
CA LEU A 403 -5.43 7.89 -6.63
C LEU A 403 -6.72 7.34 -7.21
N ALA A 404 -6.67 6.53 -8.27
CA ALA A 404 -7.87 6.01 -8.93
C ALA A 404 -8.86 5.34 -7.95
N PRO A 405 -8.40 4.59 -6.92
CA PRO A 405 -9.32 4.06 -5.92
C PRO A 405 -10.03 5.14 -5.08
N THR A 406 -9.31 6.18 -4.68
CA THR A 406 -9.92 7.35 -4.00
C THR A 406 -10.91 8.06 -4.92
N LEU A 407 -10.58 8.21 -6.21
CA LEU A 407 -11.41 8.96 -7.17
C LEU A 407 -12.68 8.22 -7.58
N THR A 408 -12.61 6.89 -7.69
CA THR A 408 -13.71 6.04 -8.16
C THR A 408 -14.52 5.42 -7.03
N GLY A 409 -13.96 5.34 -5.82
CA GLY A 409 -14.52 4.59 -4.69
C GLY A 409 -14.38 3.08 -4.83
N GLU A 410 -13.60 2.59 -5.80
CA GLU A 410 -13.43 1.17 -6.11
C GLU A 410 -11.95 0.77 -6.08
N GLY A 411 -11.64 -0.45 -5.61
CA GLY A 411 -10.26 -0.92 -5.49
C GLY A 411 -9.61 -0.54 -4.15
N HIS A 412 -8.29 -0.75 -4.06
CA HIS A 412 -7.53 -0.53 -2.83
C HIS A 412 -6.59 0.67 -2.96
N GLN A 413 -6.83 1.71 -2.17
CA GLN A 413 -5.98 2.89 -2.15
C GLN A 413 -4.63 2.56 -1.51
N ARG A 414 -3.57 2.45 -2.32
CA ARG A 414 -2.20 2.35 -1.83
C ARG A 414 -1.85 3.62 -1.05
N THR A 415 -1.23 3.44 0.11
CA THR A 415 -0.73 4.54 0.93
C THR A 415 0.77 4.69 0.73
N ARG A 416 1.20 5.86 0.25
CA ARG A 416 2.61 6.25 0.31
C ARG A 416 2.94 6.71 1.72
N GLU A 417 4.04 6.22 2.28
CA GLU A 417 4.44 6.54 3.65
C GLU A 417 4.90 8.00 3.78
N PHE A 418 5.67 8.49 2.82
CA PHE A 418 6.24 9.84 2.83
C PHE A 418 6.43 10.43 1.43
N VAL A 419 6.49 11.76 1.32
CA VAL A 419 6.94 12.46 0.10
C VAL A 419 8.26 13.17 0.38
N ILE A 420 9.10 13.32 -0.65
CA ILE A 420 10.37 14.03 -0.54
C ILE A 420 10.50 15.12 -1.59
N HIS A 421 11.31 16.13 -1.28
CA HIS A 421 11.59 17.25 -2.18
C HIS A 421 13.04 17.69 -2.04
N GLU A 422 13.56 18.35 -3.06
CA GLU A 422 14.93 18.87 -3.16
C GLU A 422 14.95 20.30 -3.71
N ALA A 423 15.84 21.13 -3.16
CA ALA A 423 16.07 22.50 -3.59
C ALA A 423 17.51 22.94 -3.30
N GLY A 424 18.35 23.02 -4.34
CA GLY A 424 19.67 23.65 -4.26
C GLY A 424 20.57 23.08 -3.15
N GLY A 425 20.62 21.74 -3.04
CA GLY A 425 21.37 21.02 -2.00
C GLY A 425 20.68 20.91 -0.64
N ASN A 426 19.44 21.39 -0.52
CA ASN A 426 18.56 21.11 0.62
C ASN A 426 17.55 20.04 0.23
N SER A 427 17.08 19.28 1.21
CA SER A 427 16.06 18.26 1.01
C SER A 427 15.04 18.27 2.15
N SER A 428 13.86 17.73 1.88
CA SER A 428 12.84 17.53 2.91
C SER A 428 12.10 16.23 2.72
N ILE A 429 11.58 15.70 3.83
CA ILE A 429 10.69 14.55 3.87
C ILE A 429 9.46 14.91 4.69
N ILE A 430 8.28 14.57 4.17
CA ILE A 430 7.00 14.77 4.83
C ILE A 430 6.38 13.38 5.06
N ARG A 431 6.19 13.01 6.32
CA ARG A 431 5.54 11.76 6.74
C ARG A 431 4.40 12.06 7.70
N GLY A 432 3.16 11.82 7.25
CA GLY A 432 1.98 12.21 8.00
C GLY A 432 1.95 13.73 8.24
N GLN A 433 1.82 14.15 9.49
CA GLN A 433 1.86 15.57 9.87
C GLN A 433 3.28 16.15 9.99
N TYR A 434 4.31 15.30 10.05
CA TYR A 434 5.66 15.75 10.32
C TYR A 434 6.43 16.06 9.04
N LYS A 435 7.22 17.12 9.08
CA LYS A 435 8.16 17.49 8.02
C LYS A 435 9.54 17.72 8.60
N LEU A 436 10.52 16.99 8.07
CA LEU A 436 11.93 17.27 8.32
C LEU A 436 12.49 18.06 7.13
N VAL A 437 13.15 19.17 7.43
CA VAL A 437 13.97 19.93 6.50
C VAL A 437 15.43 19.69 6.84
N SER A 438 16.19 19.18 5.87
CA SER A 438 17.61 18.88 5.96
C SER A 438 18.38 19.81 5.03
N THR A 439 19.37 20.49 5.58
CA THR A 439 20.26 21.41 4.85
C THR A 439 21.71 21.03 5.15
N SER A 440 22.65 21.58 4.39
CA SER A 440 24.09 21.34 4.63
C SER A 440 24.59 21.73 6.02
N SER A 441 23.87 22.60 6.74
CA SER A 441 24.31 23.17 8.03
C SER A 441 23.31 22.98 9.18
N SER A 442 22.11 22.47 8.92
CA SER A 442 21.05 22.37 9.93
C SER A 442 20.02 21.32 9.57
N ARG A 443 19.35 20.79 10.60
CA ARG A 443 18.13 19.99 10.49
C ARG A 443 17.02 20.62 11.33
N ALA A 444 15.81 20.66 10.81
CA ALA A 444 14.65 21.17 11.51
C ALA A 444 13.44 20.27 11.27
N LEU A 445 12.74 19.92 12.35
CA LEU A 445 11.52 19.10 12.31
C LEU A 445 10.34 20.00 12.69
N TYR A 446 9.24 19.88 11.95
CA TYR A 446 8.02 20.65 12.15
C TYR A 446 6.81 19.70 12.19
N ASP A 447 5.84 20.01 13.05
CA ASP A 447 4.50 19.44 13.02
C ASP A 447 3.59 20.37 12.20
N LEU A 448 3.29 19.99 10.97
CA LEU A 448 2.57 20.84 10.01
C LEU A 448 1.10 21.05 10.36
N ASP A 449 0.50 20.21 11.20
CA ASP A 449 -0.88 20.39 11.65
C ASP A 449 -0.97 21.49 12.72
N ALA A 450 0.03 21.57 13.60
CA ALA A 450 0.13 22.61 14.62
C ALA A 450 0.82 23.90 14.12
N ASP A 451 1.76 23.76 13.19
CA ASP A 451 2.61 24.83 12.68
C ASP A 451 2.82 24.71 11.16
N PRO A 452 1.78 25.02 10.35
CA PRO A 452 1.88 25.04 8.89
C PRO A 452 2.85 26.13 8.37
N SER A 453 3.29 27.04 9.23
CA SER A 453 4.24 28.10 8.93
C SER A 453 5.71 27.72 9.17
N GLU A 454 5.98 26.50 9.64
CA GLU A 454 7.34 25.99 9.89
C GLU A 454 8.18 26.97 10.72
N SER A 455 7.58 27.50 11.79
CA SER A 455 8.13 28.53 12.67
C SER A 455 8.78 27.96 13.94
N SER A 456 8.38 26.75 14.36
CA SER A 456 8.79 26.11 15.60
C SER A 456 9.52 24.78 15.33
N ASN A 457 10.85 24.82 15.36
CA ASN A 457 11.68 23.62 15.20
C ASN A 457 11.61 22.72 16.45
N ILE A 458 11.05 21.53 16.30
CA ILE A 458 10.91 20.52 17.36
C ILE A 458 11.95 19.39 17.30
N ALA A 459 12.96 19.46 16.42
CA ALA A 459 13.95 18.39 16.24
C ALA A 459 14.77 18.08 17.50
N GLY A 460 14.92 19.05 18.40
CA GLY A 460 15.57 18.83 19.70
C GLY A 460 14.66 18.14 20.72
N ALA A 461 13.34 18.33 20.61
CA ALA A 461 12.35 17.69 21.47
C ALA A 461 12.06 16.24 21.05
N ASP A 462 12.08 15.98 19.73
CA ASP A 462 11.93 14.64 19.16
C ASP A 462 13.11 14.28 18.24
N ALA A 463 14.26 14.03 18.85
CA ALA A 463 15.48 13.68 18.13
C ALA A 463 15.38 12.31 17.43
N ALA A 464 14.61 11.37 18.00
CA ALA A 464 14.45 10.03 17.44
C ALA A 464 13.70 10.08 16.11
N LEU A 465 12.58 10.80 16.04
CA LEU A 465 11.84 10.99 14.80
C LEU A 465 12.67 11.77 13.77
N ALA A 466 13.42 12.79 14.20
CA ALA A 466 14.30 13.53 13.30
C ALA A 466 15.41 12.64 12.71
N ASP A 467 16.04 11.76 13.50
CA ASP A 467 17.06 10.81 13.04
C ASP A 467 16.48 9.77 12.08
N GLU A 468 15.27 9.28 12.37
CA GLU A 468 14.56 8.32 11.53
C GLU A 468 14.23 8.92 10.15
N LEU A 469 13.59 10.10 10.13
CA LEU A 469 13.22 10.80 8.89
C LEU A 469 14.46 11.18 8.08
N GLU A 470 15.54 11.60 8.72
CA GLU A 470 16.81 11.88 8.06
C GLU A 470 17.39 10.62 7.41
N SER A 471 17.29 9.48 8.08
CA SER A 471 17.76 8.19 7.54
C SER A 471 16.95 7.76 6.32
N LEU A 472 15.63 7.95 6.33
CA LEU A 472 14.77 7.71 5.16
C LEU A 472 15.11 8.66 4.01
N LEU A 473 15.31 9.94 4.30
CA LEU A 473 15.63 10.97 3.30
C LEU A 473 17.01 10.77 2.66
N ILE A 474 18.02 10.38 3.44
CA ILE A 474 19.34 9.96 2.93
C ILE A 474 19.19 8.68 2.12
N GLY A 475 18.34 7.77 2.61
CA GLY A 475 17.88 6.61 1.89
C GLY A 475 17.55 7.01 0.46
N GLU A 476 16.59 7.93 0.25
CA GLU A 476 16.10 8.39 -1.06
C GLU A 476 17.15 9.16 -1.89
N ARG A 477 18.43 9.06 -1.52
CA ARG A 477 19.58 9.53 -2.28
C ARG A 477 19.59 11.03 -2.55
N THR A 478 18.82 11.80 -1.79
CA THR A 478 18.74 13.27 -1.84
C THR A 478 20.04 14.02 -1.47
N LYS A 479 21.11 13.28 -1.18
CA LYS A 479 22.44 13.79 -0.86
C LYS A 479 23.53 13.26 -1.77
N GLU A 480 23.18 12.48 -2.77
CA GLU A 480 24.14 12.02 -3.77
C GLU A 480 24.62 13.18 -4.64
N ALA A 481 25.76 12.97 -5.31
CA ALA A 481 26.27 13.97 -6.23
C ALA A 481 25.25 14.24 -7.35
N ASP A 482 25.21 15.49 -7.82
CA ASP A 482 24.51 15.87 -9.05
C ASP A 482 24.76 14.79 -10.12
N ASN A 483 23.69 14.34 -10.81
CA ASN A 483 23.64 13.22 -11.77
C ASN A 483 23.16 11.86 -11.24
N PHE A 484 22.77 11.71 -9.98
CA PHE A 484 21.99 10.54 -9.58
C PHE A 484 20.58 10.61 -10.20
N ALA A 485 20.22 9.59 -10.95
CA ALA A 485 18.88 9.40 -11.53
C ALA A 485 18.64 7.91 -11.69
N ASN A 486 17.38 7.52 -11.83
CA ASN A 486 17.07 6.14 -12.15
C ASN A 486 17.69 5.76 -13.51
N THR A 487 18.18 4.53 -13.64
CA THR A 487 18.78 4.00 -14.87
C THR A 487 18.06 2.72 -15.28
N TYR A 488 17.96 2.47 -16.59
CA TYR A 488 17.15 1.37 -17.12
C TYR A 488 18.04 0.22 -17.54
N HIS A 489 17.84 -0.94 -16.94
CA HIS A 489 18.66 -2.13 -17.19
C HIS A 489 17.78 -3.33 -17.50
N HIS A 490 18.27 -4.24 -18.33
CA HIS A 490 17.60 -5.51 -18.59
C HIS A 490 18.56 -6.68 -18.44
N TRP A 491 18.00 -7.81 -17.99
CA TRP A 491 18.72 -9.06 -17.86
C TRP A 491 19.09 -9.61 -19.25
N THR A 492 20.35 -9.99 -19.40
CA THR A 492 20.92 -10.63 -20.60
C THR A 492 21.51 -12.01 -20.30
N GLY A 493 21.54 -12.42 -19.03
CA GLY A 493 22.12 -13.67 -18.59
C GLY A 493 21.39 -14.91 -19.12
N ALA A 494 22.17 -15.97 -19.36
CA ALA A 494 21.64 -17.27 -19.75
C ALA A 494 20.95 -17.98 -18.56
N ASN A 495 20.28 -19.11 -18.84
CA ASN A 495 19.74 -19.97 -17.80
C ASN A 495 20.84 -20.44 -16.82
N GLY A 496 20.60 -20.27 -15.53
CA GLY A 496 21.53 -20.54 -14.43
C GLY A 496 22.57 -19.45 -14.18
N ALA A 497 22.50 -18.31 -14.86
CA ALA A 497 23.49 -17.24 -14.71
C ALA A 497 23.29 -16.42 -13.42
N ASN A 498 24.39 -15.89 -12.91
CA ASN A 498 24.48 -15.22 -11.62
C ASN A 498 24.10 -13.74 -11.69
N THR A 499 23.31 -13.26 -10.72
CA THR A 499 22.88 -11.85 -10.65
C THR A 499 24.01 -10.87 -10.36
N SER A 500 25.09 -11.31 -9.68
CA SER A 500 26.22 -10.45 -9.33
C SER A 500 27.19 -10.20 -10.50
N ASP A 501 27.10 -11.00 -11.56
CA ASP A 501 27.96 -10.84 -12.74
C ASP A 501 27.40 -9.74 -13.66
N ALA A 502 28.17 -8.66 -13.77
CA ALA A 502 27.89 -7.52 -14.62
C ALA A 502 27.56 -7.88 -16.08
N ASN A 503 28.15 -8.96 -16.62
CA ASN A 503 27.94 -9.34 -18.02
C ASN A 503 26.53 -9.91 -18.28
N ASN A 504 25.78 -10.23 -17.23
CA ASN A 504 24.40 -10.71 -17.31
C ASN A 504 23.37 -9.57 -17.25
N TRP A 505 23.82 -8.33 -17.23
CA TRP A 505 22.98 -7.14 -17.28
C TRP A 505 23.38 -6.27 -18.46
N SER A 506 22.43 -5.54 -19.03
CA SER A 506 22.73 -4.54 -20.04
C SER A 506 23.43 -3.35 -19.41
N ASP A 507 24.39 -2.77 -20.12
CA ASP A 507 24.86 -1.40 -19.83
C ASP A 507 23.75 -0.39 -20.21
N TYR A 508 23.71 0.73 -19.50
CA TYR A 508 22.84 1.86 -19.79
C TYR A 508 23.67 3.07 -20.23
N GLU A 509 23.23 3.72 -21.31
CA GLU A 509 23.83 4.96 -21.78
C GLU A 509 22.72 5.91 -22.25
N TYR A 510 22.72 7.12 -21.69
CA TYR A 510 21.93 8.23 -22.22
C TYR A 510 22.85 9.17 -23.02
N SER A 511 22.61 9.22 -24.32
CA SER A 511 23.36 10.03 -25.28
C SER A 511 22.41 10.86 -26.14
N ASN A 512 22.77 12.12 -26.42
CA ASN A 512 22.06 12.97 -27.37
C ASN A 512 23.06 13.72 -28.27
N ALA A 513 22.74 13.80 -29.57
CA ALA A 513 23.55 14.49 -30.59
C ALA A 513 25.06 14.14 -30.57
N GLY A 514 25.41 12.90 -30.26
CA GLY A 514 26.81 12.43 -30.20
C GLY A 514 27.55 12.74 -28.90
N SER A 515 26.87 13.29 -27.89
CA SER A 515 27.40 13.47 -26.54
C SER A 515 26.73 12.50 -25.56
N THR A 516 27.53 11.82 -24.75
CA THR A 516 27.06 10.96 -23.66
C THR A 516 26.93 11.76 -22.37
N PHE A 517 25.74 11.75 -21.77
CA PHE A 517 25.42 12.52 -20.56
C PHE A 517 25.39 11.66 -19.30
N LEU A 518 25.00 10.40 -19.44
CA LEU A 518 24.97 9.43 -18.35
C LEU A 518 25.37 8.06 -18.88
N SER A 519 26.21 7.35 -18.12
CA SER A 519 26.54 5.94 -18.37
C SER A 519 26.50 5.21 -17.04
N ASP A 520 25.87 4.05 -17.02
CA ASP A 520 25.80 3.16 -15.87
C ASP A 520 25.99 1.72 -16.34
N ASN A 521 26.92 1.01 -15.72
CA ASN A 521 27.32 -0.34 -16.10
C ASN A 521 27.69 -1.15 -14.85
N GLY A 522 27.80 -2.46 -15.02
CA GLY A 522 28.22 -3.34 -13.94
C GLY A 522 27.09 -4.20 -13.38
N ALA A 523 27.19 -4.52 -12.09
CA ALA A 523 26.18 -5.28 -11.36
C ALA A 523 25.08 -4.35 -10.80
N PRO A 524 23.92 -4.91 -10.38
CA PRO A 524 22.76 -4.13 -9.90
C PRO A 524 23.08 -3.08 -8.84
N ARG A 525 22.42 -1.92 -8.95
CA ARG A 525 22.56 -0.78 -8.04
C ARG A 525 21.21 -0.19 -7.69
N VAL A 526 21.15 0.53 -6.57
CA VAL A 526 19.93 1.18 -6.05
C VAL A 526 19.26 2.19 -6.99
N SER A 527 19.91 2.65 -8.05
CA SER A 527 19.31 3.50 -9.10
C SER A 527 18.56 2.70 -10.18
N TRP A 528 18.73 1.38 -10.23
CA TRP A 528 18.29 0.60 -11.38
C TRP A 528 16.78 0.36 -11.34
N THR A 529 16.09 0.84 -12.37
CA THR A 529 14.81 0.31 -12.80
C THR A 529 15.10 -0.84 -13.75
N ALA A 530 15.16 -2.06 -13.19
CA ALA A 530 15.62 -3.25 -13.90
C ALA A 530 14.47 -4.16 -14.33
N THR A 531 14.62 -4.78 -15.50
CA THR A 531 13.67 -5.78 -16.02
C THR A 531 14.38 -7.10 -16.30
N MET A 532 13.91 -8.18 -15.67
CA MET A 532 14.33 -9.54 -15.95
C MET A 532 13.25 -10.24 -16.78
N LYS A 533 13.43 -10.26 -18.10
CA LYS A 533 12.46 -10.82 -19.04
C LYS A 533 12.99 -12.05 -19.77
N ASN A 534 12.28 -13.18 -19.67
CA ASN A 534 12.56 -14.34 -20.51
C ASN A 534 11.85 -14.21 -21.87
N THR A 535 12.65 -14.00 -22.93
CA THR A 535 12.19 -13.96 -24.33
C THR A 535 12.54 -15.24 -25.10
N THR A 536 13.10 -16.25 -24.42
CA THR A 536 13.51 -17.52 -25.03
C THR A 536 12.32 -18.49 -25.17
N SER A 537 12.54 -19.58 -25.90
CA SER A 537 11.52 -20.62 -26.13
C SER A 537 11.52 -21.72 -25.07
N THR A 538 12.14 -21.48 -23.91
CA THR A 538 12.23 -22.43 -22.79
C THR A 538 12.25 -21.64 -21.49
N ASP A 539 11.88 -22.27 -20.38
CA ASP A 539 12.01 -21.65 -19.07
C ASP A 539 13.49 -21.33 -18.76
N ALA A 540 13.71 -20.22 -18.05
CA ALA A 540 15.02 -19.75 -17.65
C ALA A 540 15.03 -19.37 -16.18
N THR A 541 16.16 -19.58 -15.51
CA THR A 541 16.39 -19.23 -14.11
C THR A 541 17.60 -18.32 -14.01
N ALA A 542 17.48 -17.19 -13.32
CA ALA A 542 18.60 -16.42 -12.81
C ALA A 542 18.83 -16.80 -11.34
N THR A 543 20.09 -16.90 -10.93
CA THR A 543 20.46 -17.31 -9.57
C THR A 543 21.09 -16.14 -8.82
N ALA A 544 20.54 -15.81 -7.66
CA ALA A 544 21.17 -14.87 -6.75
C ALA A 544 22.34 -15.57 -6.03
N ASP A 545 23.54 -15.10 -6.32
CA ASP A 545 24.80 -15.56 -5.73
C ASP A 545 25.38 -14.54 -4.73
N ALA A 546 24.72 -13.39 -4.59
CA ALA A 546 24.96 -12.37 -3.58
C ALA A 546 23.64 -11.62 -3.32
N SER A 547 23.55 -10.92 -2.18
CA SER A 547 22.46 -9.96 -1.97
C SER A 547 22.70 -8.72 -2.85
N PHE A 548 21.64 -8.18 -3.44
CA PHE A 548 21.74 -7.05 -4.36
C PHE A 548 20.51 -6.15 -4.26
N GLU A 549 20.68 -4.91 -4.71
CA GLU A 549 19.69 -3.85 -4.53
C GLU A 549 19.40 -3.13 -5.85
N THR A 550 18.15 -2.73 -6.04
CA THR A 550 17.64 -2.00 -7.21
C THR A 550 16.65 -0.93 -6.76
N LEU A 551 16.39 0.08 -7.60
CA LEU A 551 15.23 0.96 -7.38
C LEU A 551 13.95 0.15 -7.54
N SER A 552 13.89 -0.62 -8.62
CA SER A 552 12.88 -1.64 -8.83
C SER A 552 13.39 -2.80 -9.67
N LEU A 553 12.83 -3.99 -9.45
CA LEU A 553 13.04 -5.15 -10.31
C LEU A 553 11.71 -5.71 -10.78
N HIS A 554 11.51 -5.77 -12.09
CA HIS A 554 10.34 -6.38 -12.74
C HIS A 554 10.72 -7.71 -13.37
N ILE A 555 10.04 -8.79 -12.98
CA ILE A 555 10.31 -10.16 -13.45
C ILE A 555 9.10 -10.66 -14.22
N LEU A 556 9.32 -11.10 -15.46
CA LEU A 556 8.27 -11.56 -16.36
C LEU A 556 8.80 -12.50 -17.44
N GLY A 557 7.91 -13.25 -18.07
CA GLY A 557 8.22 -14.06 -19.25
C GLY A 557 7.24 -13.76 -20.39
N ASP A 558 7.60 -14.12 -21.62
CA ASP A 558 6.65 -14.05 -22.74
C ASP A 558 5.73 -15.28 -22.77
N THR A 559 6.26 -16.41 -23.22
CA THR A 559 5.53 -17.69 -23.29
C THR A 559 6.08 -18.75 -22.34
N HIS A 560 7.22 -18.44 -21.71
CA HIS A 560 7.99 -19.33 -20.87
C HIS A 560 8.41 -18.59 -19.62
N GLN A 561 8.60 -19.33 -18.53
CA GLN A 561 8.83 -18.76 -17.21
C GLN A 561 10.21 -18.12 -17.10
N GLN A 562 10.28 -16.94 -16.47
CA GLN A 562 11.52 -16.36 -15.94
C GLN A 562 11.53 -16.53 -14.43
N THR A 563 12.40 -17.39 -13.91
CA THR A 563 12.59 -17.56 -12.46
C THR A 563 13.78 -16.72 -11.99
N LEU A 564 13.63 -16.05 -10.85
CA LEU A 564 14.74 -15.59 -10.02
C LEU A 564 14.78 -16.45 -8.75
N ASP A 565 15.84 -17.25 -8.59
CA ASP A 565 16.11 -18.01 -7.37
C ASP A 565 16.96 -17.17 -6.43
N LEU A 566 16.45 -16.87 -5.23
CA LEU A 566 17.20 -16.06 -4.27
C LEU A 566 18.25 -16.83 -3.48
N SER A 567 18.19 -18.16 -3.38
CA SER A 567 19.23 -19.00 -2.77
C SER A 567 19.82 -18.44 -1.45
N SER A 568 18.95 -18.12 -0.49
CA SER A 568 19.28 -17.51 0.83
C SER A 568 19.79 -16.06 0.82
N HIS A 569 19.79 -15.38 -0.31
CA HIS A 569 20.18 -13.97 -0.44
C HIS A 569 18.99 -13.01 -0.31
N THR A 570 19.32 -11.73 -0.12
CA THR A 570 18.35 -10.63 -0.08
C THR A 570 18.33 -9.90 -1.42
N LEU A 571 17.15 -9.76 -2.01
CA LEU A 571 16.88 -8.80 -3.07
C LEU A 571 16.20 -7.59 -2.44
N THR A 572 16.83 -6.41 -2.53
CA THR A 572 16.21 -5.15 -2.13
C THR A 572 15.69 -4.42 -3.37
N GLY A 573 14.37 -4.31 -3.50
CA GLY A 573 13.74 -3.39 -4.46
C GLY A 573 13.22 -2.19 -3.70
N ARG A 574 13.96 -1.08 -3.75
CA ARG A 574 13.71 0.10 -2.93
C ARG A 574 12.25 0.57 -3.02
N ASN A 575 11.76 0.79 -4.23
CA ASN A 575 10.38 1.18 -4.49
C ASN A 575 9.50 -0.04 -4.73
N GLU A 576 9.96 -0.98 -5.56
CA GLU A 576 9.09 -2.06 -6.01
C GLU A 576 9.87 -3.31 -6.43
N ILE A 577 9.38 -4.47 -6.01
CA ILE A 577 9.70 -5.74 -6.66
C ILE A 577 8.40 -6.22 -7.30
N ARG A 578 8.39 -6.37 -8.62
CA ARG A 578 7.19 -6.75 -9.38
C ARG A 578 7.38 -8.11 -10.03
N ILE A 579 6.40 -8.98 -9.86
CA ILE A 579 6.34 -10.31 -10.46
C ILE A 579 5.06 -10.36 -11.30
N SER A 580 5.19 -10.36 -12.62
CA SER A 580 4.05 -10.37 -13.55
C SER A 580 3.95 -11.69 -14.29
N ASP A 581 3.10 -11.75 -15.31
CA ASP A 581 2.84 -12.94 -16.12
C ASP A 581 4.12 -13.71 -16.52
N HIS A 582 4.11 -15.02 -16.26
CA HIS A 582 5.25 -15.94 -16.43
C HIS A 582 6.54 -15.55 -15.65
N GLY A 583 6.48 -14.55 -14.78
CA GLY A 583 7.54 -14.23 -13.83
C GLY A 583 7.43 -15.09 -12.58
N ARG A 584 8.57 -15.53 -12.04
CA ARG A 584 8.63 -16.29 -10.80
C ARG A 584 9.77 -15.83 -9.91
N ILE A 585 9.52 -15.70 -8.61
CA ILE A 585 10.57 -15.69 -7.59
C ILE A 585 10.51 -16.98 -6.78
N LEU A 586 11.65 -17.63 -6.59
CA LEU A 586 11.84 -18.73 -5.65
C LEU A 586 12.61 -18.23 -4.42
N LEU A 587 11.91 -18.19 -3.29
CA LEU A 587 12.49 -17.95 -1.97
C LEU A 587 13.05 -19.27 -1.43
N ASP A 588 14.34 -19.53 -1.59
CA ASP A 588 15.01 -20.62 -0.86
C ASP A 588 15.75 -20.06 0.35
N ASN A 589 15.00 -19.76 1.43
CA ASN A 589 15.44 -18.98 2.60
C ASN A 589 15.87 -17.54 2.27
N GLY A 590 15.52 -17.03 1.09
CA GLY A 590 15.82 -15.66 0.65
C GLY A 590 14.89 -14.61 1.28
N THR A 591 15.26 -13.34 1.10
CA THR A 591 14.47 -12.19 1.57
C THR A 591 14.17 -11.23 0.42
N LEU A 592 12.91 -10.83 0.29
CA LEU A 592 12.50 -9.69 -0.52
C LEU A 592 12.39 -8.47 0.40
N ASP A 593 13.31 -7.52 0.24
CA ASP A 593 13.31 -6.26 0.98
C ASP A 593 12.85 -5.09 0.12
N THR A 594 12.05 -4.22 0.70
CA THR A 594 11.42 -3.11 -0.01
C THR A 594 10.94 -2.06 0.99
N LEU A 595 11.18 -0.78 0.68
CA LEU A 595 10.65 0.30 1.49
C LEU A 595 9.14 0.42 1.32
N ARG A 596 8.61 0.04 0.15
CA ARG A 596 7.20 0.23 -0.19
C ARG A 596 6.50 -1.10 -0.33
N TRP A 597 6.60 -1.76 -1.48
CA TRP A 597 5.88 -3.02 -1.70
C TRP A 597 6.56 -4.02 -2.63
N VAL A 598 6.10 -5.28 -2.50
CA VAL A 598 6.19 -6.33 -3.50
C VAL A 598 4.84 -6.43 -4.19
N ASP A 599 4.82 -6.41 -5.52
CA ASP A 599 3.62 -6.53 -6.35
C ASP A 599 3.66 -7.86 -7.11
N LEU A 600 2.84 -8.80 -6.67
CA LEU A 600 2.65 -10.10 -7.30
C LEU A 600 1.39 -10.03 -8.16
N GLU A 601 1.53 -9.62 -9.41
CA GLU A 601 0.43 -9.42 -10.34
C GLU A 601 -0.17 -10.76 -10.82
N ALA A 602 -1.34 -10.69 -11.46
CA ALA A 602 -1.95 -11.86 -12.09
C ALA A 602 -0.98 -12.52 -13.10
N GLY A 603 -0.85 -13.85 -13.04
CA GLY A 603 0.08 -14.63 -13.84
C GLY A 603 1.52 -14.71 -13.28
N GLY A 604 1.86 -13.88 -12.28
CA GLY A 604 3.12 -13.99 -11.55
C GLY A 604 3.09 -15.07 -10.47
N THR A 605 4.26 -15.57 -10.08
CA THR A 605 4.39 -16.61 -9.05
C THR A 605 5.45 -16.26 -8.00
N LEU A 606 5.08 -16.24 -6.72
CA LEU A 606 6.03 -16.23 -5.60
C LEU A 606 6.02 -17.61 -4.94
N THR A 607 7.17 -18.28 -4.89
CA THR A 607 7.26 -19.66 -4.38
C THR A 607 8.33 -19.82 -3.31
N GLY A 608 8.25 -20.88 -2.51
CA GLY A 608 9.31 -21.23 -1.54
C GLY A 608 9.00 -20.81 -0.10
N ALA A 609 10.06 -20.61 0.67
CA ALA A 609 10.02 -20.15 2.05
C ALA A 609 11.12 -19.10 2.30
N GLY A 610 10.77 -18.05 3.03
CA GLY A 610 11.64 -16.88 3.21
C GLY A 610 10.92 -15.72 3.89
N ASN A 611 11.40 -14.51 3.61
CA ASN A 611 10.84 -13.29 4.19
C ASN A 611 10.50 -12.25 3.12
N VAL A 612 9.49 -11.45 3.40
CA VAL A 612 9.13 -10.22 2.69
C VAL A 612 9.10 -9.12 3.74
N THR A 613 10.03 -8.17 3.68
CA THR A 613 10.14 -7.08 4.67
C THR A 613 9.33 -5.83 4.31
N GLY A 614 8.57 -5.86 3.21
CA GLY A 614 7.60 -4.82 2.82
C GLY A 614 6.14 -5.28 2.80
N THR A 615 5.27 -4.44 2.24
CA THR A 615 3.86 -4.79 2.00
C THR A 615 3.75 -5.68 0.76
N LEU A 616 3.01 -6.78 0.82
CA LEU A 616 2.77 -7.67 -0.32
C LEU A 616 1.37 -7.46 -0.89
N TYR A 617 1.29 -6.96 -2.11
CA TYR A 617 0.08 -6.95 -2.93
C TYR A 617 0.07 -8.21 -3.81
N HIS A 618 -0.99 -9.01 -3.74
CA HIS A 618 -1.05 -10.35 -4.30
C HIS A 618 -2.31 -10.51 -5.16
N ALA A 619 -2.13 -10.59 -6.48
CA ALA A 619 -3.13 -10.94 -7.48
C ALA A 619 -2.77 -12.22 -8.27
N GLY A 620 -1.53 -12.72 -8.15
CA GLY A 620 -1.01 -13.92 -8.81
C GLY A 620 -1.10 -15.20 -7.99
N GLN A 621 -0.03 -15.99 -8.02
CA GLN A 621 0.09 -17.27 -7.30
C GLN A 621 1.16 -17.21 -6.22
N LEU A 622 0.79 -17.52 -4.98
CA LEU A 622 1.69 -17.62 -3.83
C LEU A 622 1.78 -19.08 -3.36
N ASN A 623 2.90 -19.76 -3.66
CA ASN A 623 3.04 -21.20 -3.38
C ASN A 623 4.11 -21.45 -2.32
N LEU A 624 3.69 -21.77 -1.10
CA LEU A 624 4.63 -22.07 -0.03
C LEU A 624 5.16 -23.50 -0.19
N THR A 625 6.46 -23.60 -0.48
CA THR A 625 7.16 -24.88 -0.68
C THR A 625 8.37 -24.98 0.25
N GLN A 626 8.92 -26.19 0.39
CA GLN A 626 10.01 -26.48 1.33
C GLN A 626 11.28 -25.70 0.95
N SER A 627 11.91 -25.02 1.92
CA SER A 627 13.28 -24.52 1.76
C SER A 627 14.33 -25.58 2.11
N ALA A 628 15.59 -25.32 1.73
CA ALA A 628 16.71 -26.09 2.24
C ALA A 628 16.69 -26.14 3.78
N SER A 629 17.17 -27.26 4.37
CA SER A 629 17.16 -27.47 5.82
C SER A 629 17.74 -26.26 6.54
N ILE A 630 16.91 -25.57 7.31
CA ILE A 630 17.33 -24.37 8.02
C ILE A 630 17.99 -24.84 9.30
N SER A 631 19.30 -24.63 9.42
CA SER A 631 19.89 -24.50 10.75
C SER A 631 19.30 -23.22 11.32
N THR A 632 18.29 -23.29 12.19
CA THR A 632 17.76 -22.06 12.77
C THR A 632 18.82 -21.47 13.70
N PRO A 633 19.44 -20.32 13.39
CA PRO A 633 19.99 -19.51 14.45
C PRO A 633 18.74 -18.93 15.11
N GLY A 634 18.39 -19.41 16.31
CA GLY A 634 17.31 -18.76 17.07
C GLY A 634 17.52 -17.26 17.04
N MET A 635 16.40 -16.54 16.92
CA MET A 635 16.32 -15.09 16.71
C MET A 635 17.51 -14.36 17.35
N GLY A 636 18.16 -13.50 16.56
CA GLY A 636 19.47 -12.93 16.82
C GLY A 636 19.74 -12.37 18.22
N PRO A 637 21.01 -12.04 18.50
CA PRO A 637 21.58 -12.06 19.83
C PRO A 637 21.37 -10.74 20.58
N GLU A 638 20.16 -10.44 21.04
CA GLU A 638 19.97 -9.58 22.22
C GLU A 638 18.50 -9.62 22.68
N LEU A 639 18.27 -10.22 23.84
CA LEU A 639 16.95 -10.25 24.47
C LEU A 639 16.97 -9.44 25.76
N ILE A 640 17.19 -8.12 25.66
CA ILE A 640 16.74 -7.13 26.67
C ILE A 640 16.37 -5.82 25.96
N LYS A 641 15.07 -5.49 25.86
CA LYS A 641 14.61 -4.13 25.52
C LYS A 641 14.76 -3.21 26.74
N ASN A 642 15.22 -1.98 26.48
CA ASN A 642 15.41 -0.89 27.45
C ASN A 642 14.13 -0.61 28.28
N GLY A 643 14.10 -1.12 29.52
CA GLY A 643 13.21 -0.70 30.60
C GLY A 643 14.06 -0.55 31.86
N GLY A 644 14.08 0.64 32.46
CA GLY A 644 14.89 0.94 33.64
C GLY A 644 14.50 0.09 34.85
N PHE A 645 15.44 -0.14 35.77
CA PHE A 645 15.19 -0.85 37.02
C PHE A 645 14.19 -0.07 37.91
N GLU A 646 13.16 -0.75 38.40
CA GLU A 646 12.29 -0.25 39.48
C GLU A 646 12.72 -0.93 40.80
N ASN A 647 12.98 -0.13 41.85
CA ASN A 647 13.21 -0.66 43.19
C ASN A 647 11.90 -1.27 43.71
N GLY A 648 11.91 -2.58 43.94
CA GLY A 648 10.75 -3.32 44.41
C GLY A 648 10.46 -3.10 45.90
N ASN A 649 9.92 -1.93 46.26
CA ASN A 649 9.29 -1.71 47.55
C ASN A 649 7.94 -1.08 47.23
N GLY A 650 6.87 -1.86 47.21
CA GLY A 650 5.54 -1.35 46.86
C GLY A 650 5.25 -0.02 47.57
N THR A 651 4.79 0.96 46.76
CA THR A 651 4.29 2.32 47.03
C THR A 651 5.24 3.52 46.78
N GLY A 652 5.22 4.04 45.53
CA GLY A 652 5.07 5.48 45.24
C GLY A 652 6.30 6.40 45.18
N ASP A 653 6.31 7.20 44.10
CA ASP A 653 7.02 8.46 43.80
C ASP A 653 8.51 8.47 43.39
N TYR A 654 8.71 8.81 42.11
CA TYR A 654 9.97 9.17 41.47
C TYR A 654 10.50 10.53 41.98
N SER A 655 11.79 10.61 42.36
CA SER A 655 12.68 11.71 41.93
C SER A 655 14.16 11.40 42.17
N TYR A 656 14.96 11.61 41.12
CA TYR A 656 16.42 11.67 41.13
C TYR A 656 16.92 12.90 41.91
N THR A 657 17.85 12.75 42.85
CA THR A 657 18.96 13.70 43.15
C THR A 657 19.81 13.20 44.34
N ALA A 658 21.13 13.39 44.24
CA ALA A 658 22.19 13.18 45.24
C ALA A 658 22.80 11.78 45.38
N LEU A 659 23.91 11.54 44.67
CA LEU A 659 25.10 10.80 45.13
C LEU A 659 26.34 11.49 44.54
N ASP A 660 26.59 12.72 44.99
CA ASP A 660 27.94 13.29 45.00
C ASP A 660 28.81 12.46 45.98
N ASP A 661 30.13 12.45 45.74
CA ASP A 661 31.19 11.74 46.49
C ASP A 661 31.57 10.33 45.99
N TRP A 662 31.87 10.23 44.69
CA TRP A 662 33.07 9.45 44.31
C TRP A 662 34.30 10.23 44.78
N PHE A 663 34.92 9.81 45.88
CA PHE A 663 36.37 9.65 46.11
C PHE A 663 36.66 9.53 47.62
N THR A 664 37.35 8.47 48.04
CA THR A 664 38.71 8.57 48.60
C THR A 664 39.31 7.17 48.81
N ASP A 665 40.53 7.00 48.29
CA ASP A 665 41.56 5.98 48.60
C ASP A 665 41.62 4.67 47.78
N GLY A 666 42.12 4.77 46.53
CA GLY A 666 42.68 3.64 45.74
C GLY A 666 42.91 4.01 44.26
N PRO A 667 43.97 3.54 43.57
CA PRO A 667 44.68 4.35 42.56
C PRO A 667 44.09 4.32 41.13
N SER A 668 44.07 5.51 40.50
CA SER A 668 44.09 5.79 39.05
C SER A 668 42.92 5.26 38.19
N PRO A 669 42.06 6.13 37.61
CA PRO A 669 41.01 5.72 36.67
C PRO A 669 41.50 5.42 35.25
N ASP A 670 42.81 5.43 34.99
CA ASP A 670 43.35 5.35 33.62
C ASP A 670 43.68 3.94 33.11
N ASN A 671 43.11 2.87 33.68
CA ASN A 671 43.11 1.57 33.00
C ASN A 671 41.82 0.80 33.29
N ASP A 672 41.07 0.58 32.21
CA ASP A 672 39.84 -0.19 32.06
C ASP A 672 38.48 0.48 32.41
N GLY A 673 37.93 1.17 31.41
CA GLY A 673 36.61 0.75 30.90
C GLY A 673 35.35 1.36 31.50
N ALA A 674 35.26 2.68 31.65
CA ALA A 674 33.95 3.35 31.55
C ALA A 674 33.75 3.82 30.10
N LYS A 675 33.33 2.91 29.21
CA LYS A 675 32.87 3.31 27.87
C LYS A 675 31.63 4.18 28.02
N LYS A 676 31.62 5.34 27.37
CA LYS A 676 30.38 6.06 27.05
C LYS A 676 29.47 5.10 26.26
N SER A 677 28.21 5.01 26.68
CA SER A 677 27.16 4.22 26.04
C SER A 677 27.11 4.51 24.54
N SER A 678 27.55 3.53 23.74
CA SER A 678 27.24 3.42 22.32
C SER A 678 25.81 2.88 22.20
N PRO A 679 24.99 3.35 21.26
CA PRO A 679 23.65 2.80 21.00
C PRO A 679 23.62 1.33 20.56
N LYS A 680 24.78 0.67 20.44
CA LYS A 680 24.94 -0.71 19.97
C LYS A 680 25.35 -1.73 21.05
N SER A 681 25.40 -1.38 22.33
CA SER A 681 25.65 -2.35 23.41
C SER A 681 25.14 -1.83 24.76
N GLY A 682 23.98 -2.31 25.20
CA GLY A 682 23.31 -1.86 26.43
C GLY A 682 23.91 -2.47 27.71
N SER A 683 25.01 -1.91 28.23
CA SER A 683 25.58 -2.30 29.52
C SER A 683 24.85 -1.56 30.66
N TYR A 684 24.11 -2.30 31.51
CA TYR A 684 23.35 -1.76 32.64
C TYR A 684 24.12 -1.94 33.96
N ARG A 685 24.17 -0.91 34.82
CA ARG A 685 24.74 -0.99 36.19
C ARG A 685 23.67 -0.85 37.27
N GLY A 686 23.71 -1.71 38.29
CA GLY A 686 22.81 -1.68 39.45
C GLY A 686 23.52 -1.93 40.79
N LEU A 687 22.90 -1.52 41.90
CA LEU A 687 23.39 -1.76 43.27
C LEU A 687 22.35 -2.56 44.07
N VAL A 688 22.80 -3.53 44.87
CA VAL A 688 21.97 -4.36 45.76
C VAL A 688 22.52 -4.25 47.19
N GLN A 689 21.65 -4.07 48.20
CA GLN A 689 22.06 -3.85 49.60
C GLN A 689 21.46 -4.87 50.56
N GLY A 690 22.29 -5.46 51.45
CA GLY A 690 21.91 -6.57 52.34
C GLY A 690 21.34 -6.22 53.73
N ASN A 691 21.13 -4.94 54.05
CA ASN A 691 20.60 -4.50 55.35
C ASN A 691 19.17 -5.05 55.66
N ALA A 692 18.71 -4.89 56.91
CA ALA A 692 17.54 -5.56 57.53
C ALA A 692 16.19 -5.54 56.75
N THR A 693 16.11 -4.77 55.66
CA THR A 693 15.08 -4.89 54.62
C THR A 693 15.83 -5.01 53.30
N PRO A 694 16.03 -6.25 52.77
CA PRO A 694 16.78 -6.44 51.53
C PRO A 694 16.12 -5.67 50.39
N SER A 695 16.89 -4.81 49.71
CA SER A 695 16.42 -4.14 48.49
C SER A 695 16.77 -5.02 47.29
N ASN A 696 15.76 -5.47 46.56
CA ASN A 696 15.94 -6.33 45.40
C ASN A 696 15.99 -5.49 44.12
N LEU A 697 16.86 -5.89 43.21
CA LEU A 697 16.86 -5.35 41.85
C LEU A 697 15.95 -6.23 40.99
N VAL A 698 14.92 -5.67 40.35
CA VAL A 698 13.98 -6.40 39.49
C VAL A 698 13.91 -5.73 38.11
N GLN A 699 13.95 -6.54 37.04
CA GLN A 699 13.82 -6.05 35.68
C GLN A 699 12.83 -6.92 34.90
N ASN A 700 11.89 -6.26 34.21
CA ASN A 700 11.08 -6.87 33.17
C ASN A 700 11.84 -6.78 31.84
N THR A 701 12.02 -7.90 31.16
CA THR A 701 12.77 -7.96 29.90
C THR A 701 11.91 -7.59 28.67
N GLY A 702 10.58 -7.56 28.82
CA GLY A 702 9.61 -7.40 27.73
C GLY A 702 9.59 -8.60 26.75
N ALA A 703 10.27 -9.68 27.11
CA ALA A 703 10.41 -10.88 26.28
C ALA A 703 9.31 -11.90 26.58
N LEU A 704 8.57 -12.31 25.55
CA LEU A 704 7.57 -13.37 25.68
C LEU A 704 8.22 -14.76 25.64
N ILE A 705 7.83 -15.63 26.57
CA ILE A 705 8.30 -17.01 26.67
C ILE A 705 7.62 -17.89 25.61
N ALA A 706 8.40 -18.70 24.90
CA ALA A 706 7.91 -19.83 24.11
C ALA A 706 8.33 -21.17 24.72
N LEU A 707 7.56 -22.23 24.43
CA LEU A 707 7.87 -23.58 24.90
C LEU A 707 9.16 -24.08 24.21
N GLY A 708 10.08 -24.65 25.00
CA GLY A 708 11.36 -25.16 24.50
C GLY A 708 12.50 -24.13 24.48
N ASP A 709 12.24 -22.87 24.84
CA ASP A 709 13.28 -21.85 24.91
C ASP A 709 14.31 -22.17 26.00
N SER A 710 15.60 -22.02 25.68
CA SER A 710 16.71 -22.11 26.63
C SER A 710 17.53 -20.83 26.60
N PHE A 711 18.22 -20.48 27.68
CA PHE A 711 18.91 -19.18 27.81
C PHE A 711 20.27 -19.30 28.51
N THR A 712 21.16 -18.35 28.25
CA THR A 712 22.39 -18.08 28.98
C THR A 712 22.17 -16.77 29.70
N PHE A 713 22.14 -16.82 31.02
CA PHE A 713 22.01 -15.67 31.88
C PHE A 713 23.39 -15.27 32.41
N SER A 714 23.88 -14.09 32.02
CA SER A 714 25.20 -13.60 32.43
C SER A 714 25.13 -12.23 33.08
N PHE A 715 26.03 -11.96 34.01
CA PHE A 715 26.20 -10.63 34.61
C PHE A 715 27.57 -10.53 35.28
N TRP A 716 28.09 -9.30 35.36
CA TRP A 716 29.26 -8.96 36.16
C TRP A 716 28.83 -8.53 37.56
N HIS A 717 29.64 -8.84 38.56
CA HIS A 717 29.38 -8.50 39.95
C HIS A 717 30.65 -8.23 40.77
N GLN A 718 30.55 -7.39 41.80
CA GLN A 718 31.56 -7.23 42.85
C GLN A 718 30.94 -6.77 44.17
N GLY A 719 31.56 -7.12 45.29
CA GLY A 719 31.20 -6.59 46.61
C GLY A 719 31.94 -5.29 46.94
N PHE A 720 31.35 -4.42 47.77
CA PHE A 720 32.05 -3.28 48.36
C PHE A 720 32.93 -3.68 49.55
N SER A 721 33.74 -2.77 50.08
CA SER A 721 34.74 -3.00 51.15
C SER A 721 34.17 -3.62 52.44
N ASN A 722 32.87 -3.53 52.67
CA ASN A 722 32.15 -4.11 53.80
C ASN A 722 31.43 -5.44 53.47
N TRP A 723 31.57 -5.98 52.27
CA TRP A 723 31.04 -7.31 51.89
C TRP A 723 31.91 -8.40 52.53
N ALA A 724 31.39 -9.09 53.53
CA ALA A 724 32.15 -10.09 54.28
C ALA A 724 32.47 -11.32 53.43
N THR A 725 33.63 -11.96 53.67
CA THR A 725 34.04 -13.17 52.94
C THR A 725 33.00 -14.28 53.15
N GLY A 726 32.29 -14.64 52.08
CA GLY A 726 31.24 -15.67 52.09
C GLY A 726 29.81 -15.16 51.93
N GLU A 727 29.57 -13.84 51.95
CA GLU A 727 28.27 -13.24 51.62
C GLU A 727 27.93 -13.43 50.12
N GLN A 728 26.66 -13.69 49.81
CA GLN A 728 26.21 -14.07 48.46
C GLN A 728 25.03 -13.21 47.99
N ILE A 729 24.83 -13.16 46.69
CA ILE A 729 23.58 -12.71 46.05
C ILE A 729 22.90 -13.91 45.40
N GLU A 730 21.59 -13.99 45.55
CA GLU A 730 20.72 -14.88 44.80
C GLU A 730 20.27 -14.16 43.51
N ALA A 731 20.56 -14.76 42.37
CA ALA A 731 20.13 -14.32 41.06
C ALA A 731 19.00 -15.23 40.57
N ARG A 732 17.85 -14.64 40.24
CA ARG A 732 16.61 -15.34 39.86
C ARG A 732 16.13 -14.90 38.48
N VAL A 733 15.56 -15.84 37.73
CA VAL A 733 14.80 -15.60 36.51
C VAL A 733 13.42 -16.23 36.70
N TYR A 734 12.35 -15.49 36.43
CA TYR A 734 10.98 -15.90 36.74
C TYR A 734 9.96 -15.26 35.80
N TYR A 735 8.71 -15.74 35.84
CA TYR A 735 7.57 -15.07 35.21
C TYR A 735 6.47 -14.80 36.25
N LEU A 736 5.52 -13.91 35.93
CA LEU A 736 4.39 -13.60 36.82
C LEU A 736 3.14 -14.42 36.48
N SER A 737 2.62 -15.17 37.45
CA SER A 737 1.29 -15.76 37.42
C SER A 737 0.35 -14.90 38.29
N GLY A 738 -0.38 -13.98 37.64
CA GLY A 738 -1.06 -12.89 38.33
C GLY A 738 -0.03 -11.93 38.94
N THR A 739 0.00 -11.82 40.28
CA THR A 739 1.02 -11.07 41.03
C THR A 739 2.07 -11.97 41.68
N THR A 740 1.99 -13.29 41.48
CA THR A 740 2.89 -14.26 42.13
C THR A 740 4.06 -14.62 41.21
N PRO A 741 5.33 -14.43 41.64
CA PRO A 741 6.50 -14.89 40.90
C PRO A 741 6.57 -16.43 40.85
N VAL A 742 6.79 -16.98 39.66
CA VAL A 742 7.07 -18.41 39.44
C VAL A 742 8.46 -18.56 38.84
N ASP A 743 9.37 -19.20 39.59
CA ASP A 743 10.78 -19.28 39.23
C ASP A 743 11.04 -20.23 38.05
N ILE A 744 11.80 -19.72 37.09
CA ILE A 744 12.37 -20.48 35.97
C ILE A 744 13.79 -20.92 36.33
N PHE A 745 14.55 -20.04 36.97
CA PHE A 745 15.93 -20.28 37.39
C PHE A 745 16.26 -19.53 38.67
N THR A 746 17.08 -20.11 39.54
CA THR A 746 17.58 -19.45 40.76
C THR A 746 18.97 -20.00 41.09
N ASN A 747 19.93 -19.12 41.39
CA ASN A 747 21.26 -19.53 41.82
C ASN A 747 21.91 -18.49 42.72
N THR A 748 22.82 -18.90 43.60
CA THR A 748 23.53 -18.02 44.54
C THR A 748 24.98 -17.83 44.11
N VAL A 749 25.45 -16.59 44.13
CA VAL A 749 26.78 -16.17 43.69
C VAL A 749 27.50 -15.50 44.85
N ALA A 750 28.68 -15.99 45.21
CA ALA A 750 29.55 -15.33 46.17
C ALA A 750 30.30 -14.18 45.51
N LEU A 751 30.36 -13.03 46.19
CA LEU A 751 31.09 -11.86 45.69
C LEU A 751 32.41 -11.71 46.40
N THR A 752 33.39 -11.19 45.65
CA THR A 752 34.68 -10.76 46.20
C THR A 752 34.69 -9.25 46.30
N SER A 753 35.15 -8.73 47.43
CA SER A 753 35.22 -7.29 47.66
C SER A 753 36.24 -6.62 46.73
N GLY A 754 35.83 -5.57 46.01
CA GLY A 754 36.69 -4.75 45.15
C GLY A 754 37.22 -5.44 43.89
N VAL A 755 36.67 -6.60 43.51
CA VAL A 755 37.07 -7.35 42.30
C VAL A 755 35.83 -7.71 41.49
N TRP A 756 35.75 -7.20 40.26
CA TRP A 756 34.74 -7.60 39.28
C TRP A 756 34.94 -9.04 38.84
N ASN A 757 33.89 -9.84 38.99
CA ASN A 757 33.80 -11.21 38.52
C ASN A 757 32.60 -11.34 37.58
N GLN A 758 32.74 -12.12 36.52
CA GLN A 758 31.61 -12.47 35.67
C GLN A 758 31.01 -13.80 36.13
N SER A 759 29.69 -13.89 36.15
CA SER A 759 28.96 -15.15 36.32
C SER A 759 28.03 -15.36 35.14
N SER A 760 27.96 -16.60 34.68
CA SER A 760 27.15 -17.02 33.54
C SER A 760 26.52 -18.38 33.84
N PHE A 761 25.23 -18.49 33.57
CA PHE A 761 24.40 -19.65 33.91
C PHE A 761 23.59 -20.10 32.71
N THR A 762 23.55 -21.41 32.47
CA THR A 762 22.64 -22.00 31.49
C THR A 762 21.29 -22.26 32.14
N ILE A 763 20.25 -21.66 31.59
CA ILE A 763 18.85 -21.93 31.90
C ILE A 763 18.36 -23.00 30.91
N PRO A 764 17.96 -24.19 31.40
CA PRO A 764 17.49 -25.28 30.55
C PRO A 764 16.16 -24.94 29.86
N ALA A 765 15.77 -25.77 28.88
CA ALA A 765 14.55 -25.58 28.11
C ALA A 765 13.30 -25.39 29.00
N ILE A 766 12.55 -24.31 28.77
CA ILE A 766 11.31 -24.02 29.48
C ILE A 766 10.23 -25.00 29.02
N ASN A 767 9.80 -25.87 29.93
CA ASN A 767 8.75 -26.87 29.70
C ASN A 767 7.41 -26.52 30.40
N ASP A 768 7.31 -25.37 31.04
CA ASP A 768 6.10 -24.92 31.71
C ASP A 768 5.16 -24.25 30.71
N THR A 769 4.05 -24.92 30.38
CA THR A 769 3.05 -24.42 29.43
C THR A 769 2.34 -23.16 29.93
N ASN A 770 2.30 -22.91 31.25
CA ASN A 770 1.68 -21.71 31.82
C ASN A 770 2.55 -20.46 31.65
N ALA A 771 3.84 -20.64 31.35
CA ALA A 771 4.77 -19.57 31.10
C ALA A 771 4.63 -19.01 29.67
N VAL A 772 4.04 -19.76 28.73
CA VAL A 772 3.96 -19.38 27.32
C VAL A 772 3.18 -18.06 27.14
N GLY A 773 3.79 -17.11 26.43
CA GLY A 773 3.23 -15.77 26.22
C GLY A 773 3.29 -14.85 27.45
N LYS A 774 3.98 -15.25 28.53
CA LYS A 774 4.29 -14.39 29.68
C LYS A 774 5.66 -13.73 29.52
N GLU A 775 5.85 -12.60 30.18
CA GLU A 775 7.11 -11.86 30.17
C GLU A 775 8.13 -12.48 31.13
N ILE A 776 9.41 -12.50 30.71
CA ILE A 776 10.54 -12.93 31.56
C ILE A 776 10.99 -11.77 32.45
N HIS A 777 11.16 -12.06 33.74
CA HIS A 777 11.74 -11.15 34.72
C HIS A 777 13.03 -11.71 35.29
N VAL A 778 13.97 -10.83 35.64
CA VAL A 778 15.18 -11.18 36.38
C VAL A 778 15.24 -10.40 37.69
N SER A 779 15.78 -11.01 38.74
CA SER A 779 16.02 -10.31 40.00
C SER A 779 17.27 -10.74 40.74
N PHE A 780 17.79 -9.84 41.57
CA PHE A 780 18.95 -10.08 42.43
C PHE A 780 18.61 -9.72 43.87
N THR A 781 18.85 -10.65 44.79
CA THR A 781 18.51 -10.54 46.21
C THR A 781 19.72 -10.95 47.08
N PRO A 782 20.19 -10.15 48.05
CA PRO A 782 21.24 -10.59 48.96
C PRO A 782 20.77 -11.74 49.84
N THR A 783 21.61 -12.74 50.09
CA THR A 783 21.25 -13.85 50.98
C THR A 783 21.32 -13.42 52.45
N ASN A 784 20.54 -14.10 53.31
CA ASN A 784 20.45 -13.78 54.74
C ASN A 784 21.84 -13.72 55.40
N GLY A 785 22.24 -12.53 55.83
CA GLY A 785 23.51 -12.27 56.50
C GLY A 785 24.42 -11.27 55.79
N ALA A 786 24.12 -10.89 54.54
CA ALA A 786 24.87 -9.87 53.82
C ALA A 786 24.71 -8.50 54.49
N THR A 787 25.80 -7.79 54.79
CA THR A 787 25.73 -6.46 55.43
C THR A 787 26.23 -5.31 54.54
N GLY A 788 26.82 -5.65 53.39
CA GLY A 788 27.41 -4.72 52.43
C GLY A 788 26.55 -4.40 51.21
N PHE A 789 27.16 -3.68 50.26
CA PHE A 789 26.62 -3.43 48.92
C PHE A 789 27.27 -4.35 47.88
N ALA A 790 26.50 -4.79 46.91
CA ALA A 790 26.95 -5.48 45.71
C ALA A 790 26.66 -4.62 44.48
N SER A 791 27.64 -4.45 43.60
CA SER A 791 27.42 -3.88 42.26
C SER A 791 27.18 -4.98 41.25
N LEU A 792 26.30 -4.72 40.30
CA LEU A 792 26.02 -5.53 39.13
C LEU A 792 26.28 -4.70 37.88
N ASP A 793 26.85 -5.31 36.84
CA ASP A 793 27.05 -4.70 35.53
C ASP A 793 26.76 -5.71 34.41
N ASP A 794 26.41 -5.23 33.23
CA ASP A 794 26.29 -6.02 31.99
C ASP A 794 25.44 -7.31 32.15
N VAL A 795 24.27 -7.14 32.77
CA VAL A 795 23.27 -8.21 32.92
C VAL A 795 22.66 -8.52 31.55
N SER A 796 22.77 -9.76 31.11
CA SER A 796 22.28 -10.24 29.82
C SER A 796 21.55 -11.57 29.95
N LEU A 797 20.45 -11.72 29.21
CA LEU A 797 19.76 -12.98 29.03
C LEU A 797 19.75 -13.30 27.53
N THR A 798 20.61 -14.22 27.12
CA THR A 798 20.81 -14.57 25.71
C THR A 798 20.15 -15.90 25.45
N LYS A 799 19.25 -16.01 24.48
CA LYS A 799 18.67 -17.31 24.12
C LYS A 799 19.79 -18.28 23.68
N VAL A 800 19.89 -19.44 24.33
CA VAL A 800 20.82 -20.51 23.96
C VAL A 800 20.22 -21.21 22.75
N THR A 801 20.95 -21.16 21.66
CA THR A 801 20.65 -21.93 20.46
C THR A 801 21.66 -23.05 20.37
N GLU A 802 21.24 -24.25 20.75
CA GLU A 802 21.67 -25.38 19.93
C GLU A 802 20.93 -25.23 18.59
N PRO A 803 21.63 -25.21 17.44
CA PRO A 803 20.97 -25.16 16.16
C PRO A 803 20.11 -26.42 16.01
N THR A 804 18.79 -26.26 16.12
CA THR A 804 17.89 -27.27 15.59
C THR A 804 17.90 -27.09 14.08
N THR A 805 18.46 -28.09 13.40
CA THR A 805 18.14 -28.32 11.99
C THR A 805 16.67 -28.67 11.93
N LEU A 806 15.84 -27.68 11.62
CA LEU A 806 14.48 -27.97 11.22
C LEU A 806 14.56 -28.63 9.84
N PRO A 807 13.90 -29.77 9.62
CA PRO A 807 13.60 -30.21 8.27
C PRO A 807 13.00 -29.03 7.53
N GLY A 808 13.40 -28.84 6.26
CA GLY A 808 13.06 -27.64 5.49
C GLY A 808 11.63 -27.16 5.74
N THR A 809 11.50 -25.95 6.28
CA THR A 809 10.20 -25.40 6.71
C THR A 809 9.53 -24.66 5.56
N ARG A 810 8.20 -24.61 5.56
CA ARG A 810 7.39 -23.91 4.55
C ARG A 810 6.85 -22.61 5.14
N LYS A 811 7.75 -21.69 5.47
CA LYS A 811 7.41 -20.44 6.16
C LYS A 811 7.64 -19.23 5.26
N LEU A 812 6.62 -18.41 5.10
CA LEU A 812 6.75 -17.06 4.56
C LEU A 812 6.38 -16.03 5.62
N SER A 813 7.32 -15.16 5.97
CA SER A 813 7.06 -14.04 6.89
C SER A 813 6.88 -12.73 6.10
N ILE A 814 5.85 -11.96 6.39
CA ILE A 814 5.56 -10.64 5.82
C ILE A 814 5.63 -9.61 6.95
N ALA A 815 6.58 -8.67 6.84
CA ALA A 815 6.86 -7.69 7.89
C ALA A 815 5.90 -6.47 7.90
N LYS A 816 5.19 -6.21 6.80
CA LYS A 816 4.14 -5.19 6.73
C LYS A 816 2.79 -5.84 6.40
N SER A 817 1.97 -5.18 5.59
CA SER A 817 0.63 -5.66 5.25
C SER A 817 0.64 -6.68 4.11
N TYR A 818 -0.37 -7.54 4.08
CA TYR A 818 -0.64 -8.52 3.03
C TYR A 818 -2.03 -8.25 2.45
N HIS A 819 -2.11 -8.05 1.13
CA HIS A 819 -3.35 -7.77 0.41
C HIS A 819 -3.51 -8.76 -0.74
N ALA A 820 -4.35 -9.78 -0.57
CA ALA A 820 -4.69 -10.70 -1.64
C ALA A 820 -6.02 -10.31 -2.30
N TYR A 821 -5.98 -10.07 -3.62
CA TYR A 821 -7.13 -9.71 -4.45
C TYR A 821 -7.90 -10.94 -4.94
N GLU A 822 -9.07 -10.74 -5.54
CA GLU A 822 -9.96 -11.82 -6.00
C GLU A 822 -9.29 -12.82 -6.95
N SER A 823 -8.37 -12.37 -7.80
CA SER A 823 -7.63 -13.25 -8.74
C SER A 823 -6.54 -14.10 -8.08
N ALA A 824 -6.22 -13.84 -6.81
CA ALA A 824 -5.09 -14.46 -6.13
C ALA A 824 -5.34 -15.95 -5.81
N SER A 825 -4.30 -16.77 -5.90
CA SER A 825 -4.28 -18.12 -5.34
C SER A 825 -3.13 -18.26 -4.36
N THR A 826 -3.44 -18.67 -3.13
CA THR A 826 -2.43 -19.06 -2.15
C THR A 826 -2.41 -20.57 -2.06
N ASP A 827 -1.31 -21.20 -2.48
CA ASP A 827 -1.15 -22.65 -2.40
C ASP A 827 -0.24 -22.98 -1.22
N LEU A 828 -0.79 -23.68 -0.24
CA LEU A 828 -0.04 -24.20 0.89
C LEU A 828 0.19 -25.70 0.67
N SER A 829 1.44 -26.06 0.38
CA SER A 829 1.83 -27.46 0.36
C SER A 829 2.05 -27.88 1.81
N LEU A 830 1.32 -28.88 2.29
CA LEU A 830 1.45 -29.46 3.62
C LEU A 830 2.35 -30.70 3.52
N GLY A 831 3.40 -30.79 4.34
CA GLY A 831 4.43 -31.80 4.14
C GLY A 831 5.35 -32.10 5.33
N GLY A 832 6.11 -33.19 5.18
CA GLY A 832 7.26 -33.56 6.01
C GLY A 832 6.93 -34.36 7.28
N ASN A 833 7.13 -35.67 7.22
CA ASN A 833 7.09 -36.56 8.38
C ASN A 833 8.30 -36.26 9.30
N THR A 834 8.17 -35.29 10.22
CA THR A 834 8.97 -35.35 11.44
C THR A 834 8.54 -36.59 12.21
N THR A 835 9.42 -37.18 13.02
CA THR A 835 9.07 -38.29 13.92
C THR A 835 7.93 -37.95 14.90
N ALA A 836 7.47 -36.68 14.90
CA ALA A 836 6.40 -36.11 15.72
C ALA A 836 5.15 -35.62 14.93
N GLY A 837 5.09 -35.77 13.60
CA GLY A 837 3.91 -35.42 12.78
C GLY A 837 3.60 -33.92 12.65
N THR A 838 4.48 -33.01 13.07
CA THR A 838 4.22 -31.56 13.04
C THR A 838 4.64 -30.94 11.70
N ASP A 839 3.69 -30.30 11.01
CA ASP A 839 3.88 -29.50 9.80
C ASP A 839 4.08 -28.02 10.16
N TYR A 840 5.11 -27.38 9.59
CA TYR A 840 5.49 -25.98 9.83
C TYR A 840 5.09 -25.04 8.70
N SER A 841 4.09 -25.41 7.89
CA SER A 841 3.54 -24.58 6.83
C SER A 841 2.82 -23.36 7.39
N GLN A 842 3.44 -22.19 7.26
CA GLN A 842 2.99 -20.95 7.89
C GLN A 842 3.15 -19.75 6.95
N LEU A 843 2.06 -19.01 6.78
CA LEU A 843 2.09 -17.61 6.33
C LEU A 843 1.96 -16.75 7.60
N LEU A 844 2.98 -15.94 7.87
CA LEU A 844 3.03 -15.04 9.03
C LEU A 844 2.98 -13.60 8.54
N VAL A 845 1.98 -12.84 8.97
CA VAL A 845 1.86 -11.41 8.64
C VAL A 845 1.89 -10.60 9.93
N SER A 846 2.82 -9.65 10.02
CA SER A 846 2.95 -8.77 11.19
C SER A 846 2.18 -7.44 11.06
N GLY A 847 1.83 -7.03 9.84
CA GLY A 847 0.84 -5.98 9.58
C GLY A 847 -0.58 -6.53 9.39
N SER A 848 -1.42 -5.79 8.67
CA SER A 848 -2.79 -6.21 8.36
C SER A 848 -2.82 -7.23 7.22
N ALA A 849 -3.71 -8.22 7.30
CA ALA A 849 -3.95 -9.18 6.22
C ALA A 849 -5.38 -9.05 5.68
N THR A 850 -5.52 -8.85 4.37
CA THR A 850 -6.80 -8.84 3.64
C THR A 850 -6.77 -9.95 2.58
N VAL A 851 -7.82 -10.78 2.51
CA VAL A 851 -7.84 -11.93 1.60
C VAL A 851 -9.17 -12.06 0.86
N ASP A 852 -9.16 -11.71 -0.42
CA ASP A 852 -10.30 -11.83 -1.33
C ASP A 852 -10.15 -12.98 -2.34
N GLY A 853 -8.97 -13.62 -2.40
CA GLY A 853 -8.66 -14.72 -3.32
C GLY A 853 -8.93 -16.14 -2.77
N SER A 854 -8.36 -17.12 -3.47
CA SER A 854 -8.49 -18.56 -3.17
C SER A 854 -7.32 -19.10 -2.34
N LEU A 855 -7.59 -20.11 -1.51
CA LEU A 855 -6.60 -20.89 -0.76
C LEU A 855 -6.66 -22.36 -1.20
N THR A 856 -5.58 -22.87 -1.79
CA THR A 856 -5.42 -24.27 -2.16
C THR A 856 -4.56 -24.99 -1.14
N LEU A 857 -4.94 -26.23 -0.81
CA LEU A 857 -4.16 -27.12 0.05
C LEU A 857 -3.72 -28.34 -0.75
N THR A 858 -2.42 -28.61 -0.72
CA THR A 858 -1.82 -29.78 -1.35
C THR A 858 -1.17 -30.63 -0.26
N LEU A 859 -1.46 -31.93 -0.20
CA LEU A 859 -0.77 -32.85 0.70
C LEU A 859 0.41 -33.47 -0.05
N ASP A 860 1.60 -33.39 0.53
CA ASP A 860 2.76 -34.11 0.01
C ASP A 860 2.55 -35.63 0.08
N ASP A 861 3.15 -36.35 -0.87
CA ASP A 861 3.13 -37.81 -0.87
C ASP A 861 3.68 -38.38 0.45
N GLY A 862 2.85 -39.16 1.14
CA GLY A 862 3.18 -39.79 2.42
C GLY A 862 2.90 -38.95 3.67
N TYR A 863 2.39 -37.72 3.52
CA TYR A 863 1.86 -36.94 4.64
C TYR A 863 0.38 -37.30 4.87
N ALA A 864 0.08 -37.83 6.06
CA ALA A 864 -1.28 -38.17 6.48
C ALA A 864 -1.61 -37.38 7.75
N PRO A 865 -2.38 -36.29 7.65
CA PRO A 865 -2.77 -35.51 8.83
C PRO A 865 -3.65 -36.36 9.75
N SER A 866 -3.40 -36.27 11.05
CA SER A 866 -4.19 -36.92 12.09
C SER A 866 -5.39 -36.05 12.47
N VAL A 867 -6.49 -36.69 12.87
CA VAL A 867 -7.66 -35.96 13.40
C VAL A 867 -7.22 -35.13 14.61
N GLY A 868 -7.45 -33.81 14.54
CA GLY A 868 -7.06 -32.85 15.57
C GLY A 868 -5.90 -31.94 15.18
N ASP A 869 -5.09 -32.32 14.19
CA ASP A 869 -3.94 -31.51 13.74
C ASP A 869 -4.38 -30.13 13.28
N THR A 870 -3.63 -29.09 13.65
CA THR A 870 -3.93 -27.70 13.31
C THR A 870 -2.81 -27.04 12.54
N PHE A 871 -3.15 -26.37 11.44
CA PHE A 871 -2.26 -25.58 10.59
C PHE A 871 -2.69 -24.12 10.69
N THR A 872 -1.75 -23.19 10.80
CA THR A 872 -2.10 -21.80 11.12
C THR A 872 -1.51 -20.82 10.12
N ILE A 873 -2.38 -19.99 9.55
CA ILE A 873 -2.03 -18.72 8.91
C ILE A 873 -2.13 -17.65 9.99
N LEU A 874 -0.99 -17.18 10.52
CA LEU A 874 -0.96 -16.19 11.61
C LEU A 874 -1.07 -14.77 11.03
N THR A 875 -2.08 -14.01 11.44
CA THR A 875 -2.34 -12.61 11.04
C THR A 875 -2.31 -11.69 12.25
N ALA A 876 -1.47 -10.66 12.30
CA ALA A 876 -1.51 -9.71 13.41
C ALA A 876 -2.69 -8.70 13.27
N GLY A 877 -3.90 -9.09 13.68
CA GLY A 877 -5.05 -8.19 13.80
C GLY A 877 -5.95 -8.06 12.55
N THR A 878 -7.23 -7.76 12.83
CA THR A 878 -8.46 -7.68 12.00
C THR A 878 -8.51 -8.48 10.68
N VAL A 879 -9.45 -9.44 10.65
CA VAL A 879 -9.76 -10.33 9.51
C VAL A 879 -10.93 -9.79 8.68
N GLN A 880 -10.76 -9.65 7.35
CA GLN A 880 -11.86 -9.53 6.37
C GLN A 880 -11.53 -10.35 5.09
N GLY A 881 -12.52 -11.10 4.56
CA GLY A 881 -12.41 -11.89 3.32
C GLY A 881 -13.75 -12.44 2.79
N ARG A 882 -13.73 -13.34 1.79
CA ARG A 882 -14.79 -14.35 1.53
C ARG A 882 -14.22 -15.75 1.25
N PHE A 883 -13.95 -16.47 2.34
CA PHE A 883 -14.11 -17.93 2.37
C PHE A 883 -15.54 -18.22 2.83
N LYS A 884 -16.17 -19.28 2.32
CA LYS A 884 -17.64 -19.44 2.33
C LYS A 884 -18.25 -19.19 3.72
N HIS A 885 -17.79 -19.81 4.81
CA HIS A 885 -18.19 -19.53 6.21
C HIS A 885 -17.15 -20.03 7.25
N ALA A 886 -17.18 -19.49 8.47
CA ALA A 886 -16.56 -20.14 9.63
C ALA A 886 -17.14 -21.54 9.83
N ASP A 887 -16.30 -22.50 10.24
CA ASP A 887 -16.65 -23.92 10.38
C ASP A 887 -16.83 -24.71 9.07
N ASP A 888 -16.54 -24.11 7.91
CA ASP A 888 -16.53 -24.82 6.64
C ASP A 888 -15.54 -26.00 6.65
N ILE A 889 -15.91 -27.05 5.93
CA ILE A 889 -15.05 -28.21 5.69
C ILE A 889 -14.52 -28.15 4.28
N ILE A 890 -13.21 -28.23 4.15
CA ILE A 890 -12.51 -28.42 2.89
C ILE A 890 -11.96 -29.85 2.83
N THR A 891 -12.14 -30.50 1.69
CA THR A 891 -11.74 -31.90 1.47
C THR A 891 -10.54 -31.92 0.54
N VAL A 892 -9.47 -32.61 0.94
CA VAL A 892 -8.26 -32.83 0.13
C VAL A 892 -7.96 -34.33 0.12
N GLY A 893 -8.17 -34.98 -1.02
CA GLY A 893 -8.16 -36.45 -1.09
C GLY A 893 -9.20 -37.05 -0.15
N ASN A 894 -8.77 -37.93 0.77
CA ASN A 894 -9.61 -38.56 1.79
C ASN A 894 -9.61 -37.81 3.13
N HIS A 895 -8.97 -36.64 3.21
CA HIS A 895 -8.83 -35.87 4.44
C HIS A 895 -9.76 -34.66 4.44
N HIS A 896 -10.25 -34.30 5.63
CA HIS A 896 -11.18 -33.20 5.82
C HIS A 896 -10.62 -32.21 6.83
N PHE A 897 -10.68 -30.92 6.51
CA PHE A 897 -10.17 -29.85 7.36
C PHE A 897 -11.28 -28.86 7.65
N LYS A 898 -11.43 -28.51 8.92
CA LYS A 898 -12.32 -27.47 9.41
C LYS A 898 -11.59 -26.12 9.41
N ILE A 899 -12.21 -25.09 8.87
CA ILE A 899 -11.68 -23.72 8.92
C ILE A 899 -12.16 -23.05 10.22
N LEU A 900 -11.20 -22.62 11.06
CA LEU A 900 -11.42 -21.90 12.31
C LEU A 900 -10.86 -20.49 12.17
N TYR A 901 -11.71 -19.49 12.41
CA TYR A 901 -11.30 -18.09 12.44
C TYR A 901 -11.00 -17.67 13.87
N ASN A 902 -9.89 -16.96 14.05
CA ASN A 902 -9.70 -16.14 15.23
C ASN A 902 -9.27 -14.71 14.80
N PRO A 903 -9.30 -13.71 15.71
CA PRO A 903 -8.97 -12.33 15.36
C PRO A 903 -7.54 -12.12 14.83
N GLN A 904 -6.67 -13.12 15.01
CA GLN A 904 -5.24 -13.05 14.75
C GLN A 904 -4.71 -14.21 13.88
N SER A 905 -5.57 -15.04 13.30
CA SER A 905 -5.15 -16.20 12.50
C SER A 905 -6.34 -16.92 11.87
N ILE A 906 -6.07 -17.61 10.77
CA ILE A 906 -6.94 -18.65 10.20
C ILE A 906 -6.28 -19.99 10.52
N VAL A 907 -6.99 -20.85 11.26
CA VAL A 907 -6.52 -22.18 11.62
C VAL A 907 -7.30 -23.23 10.82
N LEU A 908 -6.59 -24.12 10.15
CA LEU A 908 -7.16 -25.31 9.52
C LEU A 908 -6.98 -26.47 10.49
N LYS A 909 -8.07 -27.14 10.87
CA LYS A 909 -8.02 -28.29 11.78
C LYS A 909 -8.44 -29.56 11.04
N ALA A 910 -7.57 -30.56 10.94
CA ALA A 910 -7.96 -31.87 10.44
C ALA A 910 -9.05 -32.47 11.34
N ILE A 911 -10.14 -32.94 10.72
CA ILE A 911 -11.30 -33.49 11.42
C ILE A 911 -11.68 -34.83 10.83
N ALA A 912 -12.17 -35.72 11.68
CA ALA A 912 -12.98 -36.84 11.21
C ALA A 912 -14.31 -36.26 10.72
N VAL A 913 -14.76 -36.70 9.56
CA VAL A 913 -16.14 -36.49 9.12
C VAL A 913 -16.77 -37.85 8.86
N THR A 914 -18.07 -37.94 9.08
CA THR A 914 -18.83 -39.12 8.65
C THR A 914 -18.82 -39.21 7.13
N THR A 915 -19.20 -40.36 6.56
CA THR A 915 -19.33 -40.59 5.10
C THR A 915 -20.26 -39.60 4.37
N LYS A 916 -20.96 -38.72 5.11
CA LYS A 916 -21.86 -37.68 4.62
C LYS A 916 -21.34 -36.25 4.84
N GLY A 917 -20.06 -36.09 5.22
CA GLY A 917 -19.40 -34.78 5.37
C GLY A 917 -19.75 -34.02 6.64
N THR A 918 -20.34 -34.66 7.65
CA THR A 918 -20.63 -34.04 8.95
C THR A 918 -19.39 -34.11 9.85
N PRO A 919 -18.85 -32.99 10.40
CA PRO A 919 -17.74 -33.03 11.34
C PRO A 919 -18.08 -33.87 12.57
N HIS A 920 -17.21 -34.78 12.98
CA HIS A 920 -17.37 -35.54 14.22
C HIS A 920 -17.54 -34.62 15.44
N SER A 921 -16.94 -33.43 15.44
CA SER A 921 -17.10 -32.45 16.52
C SER A 921 -18.52 -31.88 16.66
N TRP A 922 -19.38 -31.99 15.63
CA TRP A 922 -20.80 -31.66 15.75
C TRP A 922 -21.55 -32.73 16.56
N LEU A 923 -21.05 -33.97 16.54
CA LEU A 923 -21.49 -35.10 17.37
C LEU A 923 -20.92 -35.00 18.80
N ASP A 924 -19.68 -34.53 18.99
CA ASP A 924 -19.07 -34.41 20.33
C ASP A 924 -19.77 -33.40 21.26
N GLY A 925 -20.53 -32.44 20.72
CA GLY A 925 -21.35 -31.49 21.49
C GLY A 925 -22.76 -32.00 21.86
N HIS A 926 -23.15 -33.17 21.35
CA HIS A 926 -24.44 -33.81 21.58
C HIS A 926 -24.18 -35.24 22.04
N GLU A 927 -24.10 -35.44 23.36
CA GLU A 927 -23.87 -36.75 23.99
C GLU A 927 -24.65 -37.87 23.28
N LEU A 928 -23.96 -38.62 22.43
CA LEU A 928 -24.36 -39.95 21.99
C LEU A 928 -23.24 -40.87 22.46
N ASP A 929 -23.59 -41.62 23.50
CA ASP A 929 -22.74 -42.60 24.14
C ASP A 929 -22.31 -43.68 23.12
N ASN A 930 -21.13 -44.22 23.37
CA ASN A 930 -20.33 -45.06 22.50
C ASN A 930 -21.09 -46.21 21.81
N ASP A 931 -20.77 -46.40 20.52
CA ASP A 931 -20.87 -47.62 19.69
C ASP A 931 -21.66 -47.39 18.40
N TYR A 932 -20.96 -46.92 17.35
CA TYR A 932 -21.37 -47.19 15.97
C TYR A 932 -20.15 -47.62 15.14
N GLU A 933 -19.86 -48.92 15.20
CA GLU A 933 -19.34 -49.60 14.02
C GLU A 933 -20.41 -49.53 12.93
N VAL A 934 -20.00 -49.01 11.77
CA VAL A 934 -20.75 -49.01 10.52
C VAL A 934 -20.95 -50.47 10.10
N ASN A 935 -22.20 -50.92 10.03
CA ASN A 935 -22.58 -51.86 8.98
C ASN A 935 -23.19 -51.04 7.84
N ASP A 936 -22.40 -50.91 6.77
CA ASP A 936 -22.89 -50.71 5.40
C ASP A 936 -24.12 -51.63 5.21
N LEU A 937 -25.22 -51.11 4.64
CA LEU A 937 -25.84 -51.72 3.45
C LEU A 937 -27.21 -51.17 2.97
N ASP A 938 -27.90 -50.22 3.62
CA ASP A 938 -29.27 -49.89 3.17
C ASP A 938 -29.44 -48.45 2.62
N ASP A 939 -29.32 -48.36 1.29
CA ASP A 939 -30.08 -47.45 0.41
C ASP A 939 -31.38 -48.19 0.04
N ILE A 940 -32.49 -47.85 0.71
CA ILE A 940 -33.74 -48.64 0.69
C ILE A 940 -34.49 -48.53 -0.65
N ASP A 941 -34.30 -47.46 -1.43
CA ASP A 941 -34.94 -47.29 -2.74
C ASP A 941 -33.98 -47.27 -3.93
N ASN A 942 -32.67 -47.37 -3.68
CA ASN A 942 -31.62 -47.63 -4.65
C ASN A 942 -31.54 -46.56 -5.74
N ASP A 943 -31.85 -45.31 -5.36
CA ASP A 943 -31.76 -44.13 -6.21
C ASP A 943 -30.43 -43.36 -6.01
N GLY A 944 -29.63 -43.76 -5.02
CA GLY A 944 -28.33 -43.20 -4.69
C GLY A 944 -28.32 -42.14 -3.58
N MET A 945 -29.41 -41.92 -2.83
CA MET A 945 -29.48 -40.93 -1.74
C MET A 945 -29.82 -41.56 -0.36
N PRO A 946 -29.10 -41.23 0.73
CA PRO A 946 -29.41 -41.75 2.07
C PRO A 946 -30.47 -40.95 2.87
N THR A 947 -31.21 -41.66 3.73
CA THR A 947 -32.50 -41.38 4.44
C THR A 947 -32.75 -40.02 5.13
N TRP A 948 -31.78 -39.12 5.23
CA TRP A 948 -31.92 -37.81 5.92
C TRP A 948 -32.06 -36.64 4.93
N GLN A 949 -32.04 -36.91 3.63
CA GLN A 949 -32.27 -35.92 2.57
C GLN A 949 -33.74 -35.69 2.20
N GLU A 950 -34.71 -36.26 2.93
CA GLU A 950 -36.15 -36.04 2.66
C GLU A 950 -36.82 -35.15 3.74
N PHE A 951 -36.79 -33.82 3.59
CA PHE A 951 -37.42 -32.84 4.51
C PHE A 951 -38.82 -32.37 4.05
N ILE A 952 -39.73 -32.02 4.98
CA ILE A 952 -40.92 -31.16 4.73
C ILE A 952 -41.05 -30.04 5.80
N ALA A 953 -41.30 -28.82 5.31
CA ALA A 953 -41.49 -27.58 6.06
C ALA A 953 -42.94 -27.37 6.59
N GLY A 954 -43.07 -26.84 7.82
CA GLY A 954 -44.35 -26.42 8.41
C GLY A 954 -44.22 -25.85 9.83
N THR A 955 -43.91 -24.55 9.93
CA THR A 955 -43.59 -23.75 11.13
C THR A 955 -42.38 -24.22 11.94
N ASP A 956 -41.50 -23.28 12.26
CA ASP A 956 -40.36 -23.49 13.14
C ASP A 956 -40.79 -24.18 14.46
N PRO A 957 -40.33 -25.42 14.73
CA PRO A 957 -40.69 -26.13 15.96
C PRO A 957 -40.16 -25.44 17.23
N THR A 958 -39.19 -24.52 17.09
CA THR A 958 -38.58 -23.76 18.18
C THR A 958 -39.30 -22.44 18.50
N ALA A 959 -40.26 -22.00 17.69
CA ALA A 959 -41.05 -20.79 17.96
C ALA A 959 -42.09 -21.02 19.08
N SER A 960 -42.09 -20.17 20.10
CA SER A 960 -42.95 -20.28 21.29
C SER A 960 -44.45 -20.03 21.05
N ASN A 961 -44.81 -19.51 19.87
CA ASN A 961 -46.12 -18.94 19.55
C ASN A 961 -46.77 -19.57 18.30
N SER A 962 -46.21 -20.67 17.79
CA SER A 962 -46.83 -21.45 16.72
C SER A 962 -48.14 -22.09 17.19
N ILE A 963 -49.19 -21.89 16.39
CA ILE A 963 -50.60 -22.18 16.72
C ILE A 963 -50.86 -23.70 16.73
N VAL A 964 -49.99 -24.49 16.08
CA VAL A 964 -49.91 -25.97 16.09
C VAL A 964 -48.47 -26.40 15.94
N ARG A 965 -48.06 -27.43 16.69
CA ARG A 965 -46.80 -28.16 16.51
C ARG A 965 -47.12 -29.53 15.92
N VAL A 966 -46.53 -29.85 14.78
CA VAL A 966 -46.65 -31.16 14.13
C VAL A 966 -45.29 -31.82 14.17
N GLU A 967 -45.25 -33.02 14.74
CA GLU A 967 -44.06 -33.85 14.81
C GLU A 967 -44.21 -35.00 13.82
N VAL A 968 -43.15 -35.35 13.11
CA VAL A 968 -43.11 -36.48 12.20
C VAL A 968 -42.27 -37.57 12.82
N SER A 969 -42.85 -38.75 12.98
CA SER A 969 -42.17 -39.90 13.57
C SER A 969 -42.39 -41.12 12.71
N LEU A 970 -41.36 -41.94 12.53
CA LEU A 970 -41.51 -43.26 11.95
C LEU A 970 -42.08 -44.20 13.03
N ASN A 971 -43.25 -44.78 12.80
CA ASN A 971 -43.81 -45.75 13.74
C ASN A 971 -43.01 -47.06 13.60
N PRO A 972 -42.26 -47.47 14.64
CA PRO A 972 -41.30 -48.56 14.52
C PRO A 972 -41.98 -49.93 14.33
N ASP A 973 -43.25 -50.08 14.75
CA ASP A 973 -43.99 -51.33 14.65
C ASP A 973 -44.62 -51.54 13.27
N THR A 974 -44.91 -50.46 12.55
CA THR A 974 -45.59 -50.51 11.25
C THR A 974 -44.72 -50.05 10.08
N GLY A 975 -43.58 -49.41 10.35
CA GLY A 975 -42.67 -48.87 9.34
C GLY A 975 -43.23 -47.69 8.55
N LYS A 976 -44.35 -47.10 8.96
CA LYS A 976 -44.99 -45.97 8.28
C LYS A 976 -44.72 -44.66 9.00
N TYR A 977 -44.53 -43.59 8.25
CA TYR A 977 -44.40 -42.25 8.81
C TYR A 977 -45.74 -41.75 9.33
N GLU A 978 -45.71 -41.13 10.51
CA GLU A 978 -46.88 -40.59 11.19
C GLU A 978 -46.67 -39.12 11.52
N LEU A 979 -47.71 -38.32 11.32
CA LEU A 979 -47.79 -36.95 11.79
C LEU A 979 -48.51 -36.95 13.13
N SER A 980 -47.92 -36.35 14.15
CA SER A 980 -48.56 -36.19 15.46
C SER A 980 -48.63 -34.73 15.89
N TRP A 981 -49.74 -34.33 16.53
CA TRP A 981 -49.92 -32.97 17.02
C TRP A 981 -50.93 -32.89 18.18
N GLU A 982 -50.85 -31.85 18.99
CA GLU A 982 -51.82 -31.61 20.06
C GLU A 982 -53.13 -31.01 19.54
N LEU A 983 -54.26 -31.54 20.05
CA LEU A 983 -55.59 -31.01 19.77
C LEU A 983 -56.02 -30.02 20.86
N LYS A 984 -56.66 -28.91 20.46
CA LYS A 984 -57.33 -27.96 21.36
C LYS A 984 -58.86 -28.05 21.19
N PRO A 985 -59.66 -28.02 22.28
CA PRO A 985 -61.10 -28.37 22.23
C PRO A 985 -61.99 -27.45 21.37
N ASP A 986 -61.55 -26.21 21.13
CA ASP A 986 -62.26 -25.16 20.41
C ASP A 986 -61.85 -25.04 18.93
N ARG A 987 -61.08 -26.01 18.41
CA ARG A 987 -60.50 -25.95 17.07
C ARG A 987 -60.80 -27.20 16.24
N LEU A 988 -60.81 -27.01 14.92
CA LEU A 988 -60.91 -28.06 13.92
C LEU A 988 -59.58 -28.20 13.18
N TYR A 989 -59.13 -29.44 13.04
CA TYR A 989 -57.88 -29.76 12.38
C TYR A 989 -58.16 -30.55 11.11
N TYR A 990 -57.41 -30.28 10.05
CA TYR A 990 -57.51 -30.97 8.77
C TYR A 990 -56.11 -31.40 8.35
N VAL A 991 -55.96 -32.66 7.95
CA VAL A 991 -54.76 -33.10 7.23
C VAL A 991 -55.02 -32.89 5.75
N GLU A 992 -54.11 -32.20 5.09
CA GLU A 992 -54.18 -31.91 3.66
C GLU A 992 -52.90 -32.39 2.99
N SER A 993 -53.01 -32.85 1.74
CA SER A 993 -51.85 -33.15 0.89
C SER A 993 -51.87 -32.36 -0.41
N SER A 994 -50.70 -32.23 -1.01
CA SER A 994 -50.53 -31.72 -2.35
C SER A 994 -49.28 -32.28 -2.99
N ASN A 995 -49.20 -32.25 -4.32
CA ASN A 995 -47.93 -32.46 -5.02
C ASN A 995 -47.10 -31.16 -5.12
N THR A 996 -47.64 -30.01 -4.64
CA THR A 996 -46.92 -28.71 -4.63
C THR A 996 -47.24 -27.90 -3.37
N LEU A 997 -46.34 -27.01 -2.94
CA LEU A 997 -46.50 -26.25 -1.69
C LEU A 997 -47.62 -25.19 -1.71
N THR A 998 -48.24 -24.90 -2.86
CA THR A 998 -49.19 -23.79 -2.99
C THR A 998 -50.67 -24.21 -3.09
N SER A 999 -50.98 -25.49 -3.31
CA SER A 999 -52.37 -25.95 -3.52
C SER A 999 -52.72 -27.24 -2.78
N PHE A 1000 -53.25 -27.17 -1.56
CA PHE A 1000 -53.54 -28.35 -0.73
C PHE A 1000 -55.00 -28.82 -0.86
N SER A 1001 -55.18 -30.14 -0.85
CA SER A 1001 -56.49 -30.81 -0.84
C SER A 1001 -56.69 -31.63 0.44
N PRO A 1002 -57.89 -31.61 1.07
CA PRO A 1002 -58.13 -32.35 2.29
C PRO A 1002 -58.00 -33.86 2.09
N LEU A 1003 -57.23 -34.51 2.94
CA LEU A 1003 -57.04 -35.96 3.00
C LEU A 1003 -58.03 -36.64 3.95
N ALA A 1004 -58.30 -35.97 5.06
CA ALA A 1004 -59.23 -36.42 6.08
C ALA A 1004 -60.21 -35.30 6.43
N GLY A 1005 -61.42 -35.68 6.86
CA GLY A 1005 -62.43 -34.75 7.35
C GLY A 1005 -61.98 -34.03 8.63
N PRO A 1006 -62.77 -33.05 9.12
CA PRO A 1006 -62.42 -32.28 10.32
C PRO A 1006 -62.22 -33.20 11.53
N ILE A 1007 -61.04 -33.11 12.15
CA ILE A 1007 -60.66 -33.86 13.35
C ILE A 1007 -60.95 -32.98 14.57
N THR A 1008 -61.78 -33.50 15.48
CA THR A 1008 -62.17 -32.85 16.74
C THR A 1008 -61.68 -33.69 17.91
N GLY A 1009 -60.99 -33.07 18.88
CA GLY A 1009 -60.34 -33.80 19.97
C GLY A 1009 -61.09 -33.78 21.29
N ASP A 1010 -61.23 -34.96 21.91
CA ASP A 1010 -61.50 -35.14 23.36
C ASP A 1010 -60.26 -35.69 24.11
N THR A 1011 -59.10 -35.79 23.44
CA THR A 1011 -57.80 -36.25 24.00
C THR A 1011 -56.64 -35.32 23.58
N LEU A 1012 -55.54 -35.36 24.36
CA LEU A 1012 -54.44 -34.39 24.35
C LEU A 1012 -53.56 -34.40 23.08
N ALA A 1013 -53.44 -35.52 22.36
CA ALA A 1013 -52.63 -35.64 21.14
C ALA A 1013 -53.30 -36.52 20.07
N HIS A 1014 -53.11 -36.19 18.81
CA HIS A 1014 -53.59 -36.93 17.65
C HIS A 1014 -52.42 -37.38 16.79
N VAL A 1015 -52.54 -38.58 16.22
CA VAL A 1015 -51.54 -39.17 15.33
C VAL A 1015 -52.24 -39.59 14.05
N PHE A 1016 -51.69 -39.21 12.91
CA PHE A 1016 -52.17 -39.54 11.58
C PHE A 1016 -51.05 -40.23 10.80
N THR A 1017 -51.24 -41.51 10.53
CA THR A 1017 -50.35 -42.28 9.66
C THR A 1017 -50.49 -41.80 8.23
N ILE A 1018 -49.37 -41.43 7.60
CA ILE A 1018 -49.34 -40.96 6.21
C ILE A 1018 -49.68 -42.16 5.30
N PRO A 1019 -50.70 -42.05 4.42
CA PRO A 1019 -51.05 -43.13 3.52
C PRO A 1019 -49.93 -43.36 2.51
N ASP A 1020 -49.67 -44.64 2.24
CA ASP A 1020 -48.65 -45.06 1.29
C ASP A 1020 -49.21 -44.94 -0.12
N THR A 1021 -49.02 -43.78 -0.75
CA THR A 1021 -49.72 -43.43 -2.01
C THR A 1021 -48.94 -43.71 -3.28
N GLY A 1022 -47.71 -44.25 -3.18
CA GLY A 1022 -46.88 -44.63 -4.33
C GLY A 1022 -46.39 -43.45 -5.20
N GLU A 1023 -46.51 -42.22 -4.72
CA GLU A 1023 -46.11 -41.00 -5.42
C GLU A 1023 -45.07 -40.25 -4.56
N PRO A 1024 -43.82 -40.05 -5.04
CA PRO A 1024 -42.68 -39.66 -4.20
C PRO A 1024 -42.62 -38.15 -3.85
N SER A 1025 -43.44 -37.29 -4.47
CA SER A 1025 -43.33 -35.82 -4.34
C SER A 1025 -44.55 -35.15 -3.70
N ARG A 1026 -45.18 -35.82 -2.72
CA ARG A 1026 -46.33 -35.29 -1.99
C ARG A 1026 -45.96 -34.58 -0.69
N PHE A 1027 -46.40 -33.34 -0.57
CA PHE A 1027 -46.37 -32.52 0.64
C PHE A 1027 -47.60 -32.77 1.49
N TYR A 1028 -47.41 -32.77 2.81
CA TYR A 1028 -48.49 -32.91 3.80
C TYR A 1028 -48.44 -31.75 4.80
N ARG A 1029 -49.62 -31.30 5.24
CA ARG A 1029 -49.73 -30.30 6.31
C ARG A 1029 -50.96 -30.53 7.17
N VAL A 1030 -50.89 -30.08 8.43
CA VAL A 1030 -52.05 -29.98 9.32
C VAL A 1030 -52.51 -28.53 9.34
N ARG A 1031 -53.69 -28.27 8.76
CA ARG A 1031 -54.32 -26.95 8.77
C ARG A 1031 -55.31 -26.86 9.93
N VAL A 1032 -55.35 -25.69 10.58
CA VAL A 1032 -56.27 -25.42 11.69
C VAL A 1032 -57.26 -24.32 11.36
N ALA A 1033 -58.52 -24.59 11.67
CA ALA A 1033 -59.60 -23.63 11.67
C ALA A 1033 -60.18 -23.50 13.09
N ARG A 1034 -60.69 -22.33 13.46
CA ARG A 1034 -61.52 -22.20 14.67
C ARG A 1034 -62.89 -22.83 14.38
N ARG A 1035 -63.48 -23.49 15.38
CA ARG A 1035 -64.84 -24.06 15.26
C ARG A 1035 -65.89 -23.00 14.96
#